data_AF-A0A2A9GPU9-F1
#
_entry.id   AF-A0A2A9GPU9-F1
#
_cell.length_a   1.000
_cell.length_b   1.000
_cell.length_c   1.000
_cell.angle_alpha   90.00
_cell.angle_beta   90.00
_cell.angle_gamma   90.00
#
_symmetry.space_group_name_H-M   'P 1'
#
loop_
_entity.id
_entity.type
_entity.pdbx_description
1 polymer ?
#
loop_
_entity_poly.entity_id
_entity_poly.type
_entity_poly.pdbx_seq_one_letter_code
_entity_poly.pdbx_strand_id
1 'polypeptide(L)'
;MRSRATLLTIAAFVLALVVSAVIAGGAATVVEKSTKQEVRVAMEAQGYGWMRVHTDGLQVILSGTAPTEAERFRAVSEVDKYVDSSRVVDNTDTQITKPITPPAFSLEMLRNENGISLIGLVPSSVDRDAIVEKLSKVAGEDGVTDMLESADYPVPGGWDEAMQFAMTTIETLPRSKVSVTAGKVSVQAITDSPSEKGRVETSLARRRPTDLKLSFDISAPRPVITPFTLRFLIDKEEGPHFDACSADTERARDHILAAARGAGAKGTLTCTIGMGTPSPDWAKAAQMAIKAVGDLGAGSVTFSDADIALDVPSTVDQQKFDDVVGELESNLPGVFSLKAKREPSPDAKAAQASFTATRDGDGHVELKGRVTDARERQTIESYARAKLGHDNVHGATRVDEELPAGWPVRTLAALDALSVLHDGKVTVTRDGISVNGVSGDPQASDTISRILTSQLGEDAQIDLSVKYDKRLDEVLALPTGKECVARLNDTLKKKKVDFDPGSAQVASESLDALDALAKSMKNCTDFKMEVAGYTDNQGREEMNLQLSQQRAQAVIRGLLDRGVLIGNLEAKGYGEAQPIASNDTEQGREMNRRIEFVLLDETPVGDDALPNATADATAGAEDGEPHWNGAVTDDGAPATEDAAQDQSGDGDTAAKPEQDAPQEEEIPVETPGDETPRPQSRPEDLSKG
;
A
#
# COMPACT_ATOMS: atom_id res chain seq x y z
N MET A 1 75.39 82.60 -53.28
CA MET A 1 73.98 82.88 -53.63
C MET A 1 73.16 81.65 -54.08
N ARG A 2 73.77 80.55 -54.54
CA ARG A 2 73.03 79.35 -55.02
C ARG A 2 72.33 78.47 -53.95
N SER A 3 72.78 78.45 -52.69
CA SER A 3 72.12 77.61 -51.64
C SER A 3 70.86 78.22 -51.02
N ARG A 4 70.72 79.55 -51.03
CA ARG A 4 69.50 80.22 -50.53
C ARG A 4 68.30 79.98 -51.44
N ALA A 5 68.53 79.86 -52.75
CA ALA A 5 67.47 79.61 -53.73
C ALA A 5 66.87 78.19 -53.58
N THR A 6 67.69 77.17 -53.33
CA THR A 6 67.23 75.79 -53.09
C THR A 6 66.52 75.61 -51.75
N LEU A 7 66.94 76.33 -50.70
CA LEU A 7 66.23 76.35 -49.42
C LEU A 7 64.84 77.00 -49.53
N LEU A 8 64.71 78.07 -50.32
CA LEU A 8 63.44 78.75 -50.57
C LEU A 8 62.45 77.89 -51.37
N THR A 9 62.93 77.14 -52.37
CA THR A 9 62.05 76.22 -53.13
C THR A 9 61.58 75.05 -52.29
N ILE A 10 62.47 74.43 -51.50
CA ILE A 10 62.07 73.36 -50.56
C ILE A 10 61.07 73.89 -49.54
N ALA A 11 61.29 75.08 -48.97
CA ALA A 11 60.35 75.70 -48.04
C ALA A 11 58.97 75.96 -48.69
N ALA A 12 58.94 76.37 -49.97
CA ALA A 12 57.69 76.57 -50.70
C ALA A 12 56.91 75.27 -50.95
N PHE A 13 57.59 74.16 -51.30
CA PHE A 13 56.95 72.85 -51.45
C PHE A 13 56.46 72.29 -50.11
N VAL A 14 57.22 72.46 -49.03
CA VAL A 14 56.78 72.07 -47.69
C VAL A 14 55.57 72.89 -47.25
N LEU A 15 55.58 74.20 -47.48
CA LEU A 15 54.44 75.07 -47.18
C LEU A 15 53.19 74.66 -47.99
N ALA A 16 53.35 74.39 -49.30
CA ALA A 16 52.25 73.93 -50.14
C ALA A 16 51.70 72.57 -49.70
N LEU A 17 52.57 71.65 -49.27
CA LEU A 17 52.16 70.35 -48.74
C LEU A 17 51.39 70.49 -47.43
N VAL A 18 51.87 71.34 -46.51
CA VAL A 18 51.18 71.63 -45.24
C VAL A 18 49.83 72.29 -45.50
N VAL A 19 49.76 73.29 -46.37
CA VAL A 19 48.51 73.97 -46.72
C VAL A 19 47.53 73.00 -47.40
N SER A 20 48.01 72.15 -48.31
CA SER A 20 47.18 71.12 -48.95
C SER A 20 46.65 70.10 -47.94
N ALA A 21 47.48 69.62 -47.02
CA ALA A 21 47.07 68.70 -45.96
C ALA A 21 46.05 69.34 -45.01
N VAL A 22 46.20 70.62 -44.67
CA VAL A 22 45.25 71.37 -43.84
C VAL A 22 43.92 71.59 -44.56
N ILE A 23 43.95 71.93 -45.85
CA ILE A 23 42.73 72.11 -46.66
C ILE A 23 42.02 70.77 -46.86
N ALA A 24 42.75 69.71 -47.19
CA ALA A 24 42.19 68.38 -47.39
C ALA A 24 41.63 67.79 -46.08
N GLY A 25 42.36 67.91 -44.97
CA GLY A 25 41.88 67.52 -43.64
C GLY A 25 40.69 68.35 -43.19
N GLY A 26 40.71 69.67 -43.45
CA GLY A 26 39.58 70.56 -43.19
C GLY A 26 38.33 70.16 -43.99
N ALA A 27 38.47 69.93 -45.29
CA ALA A 27 37.37 69.50 -46.15
C ALA A 27 36.80 68.13 -45.73
N ALA A 28 37.66 67.16 -45.42
CA ALA A 28 37.25 65.85 -44.91
C ALA A 28 36.45 65.98 -43.60
N THR A 29 36.96 66.75 -42.63
CA THR A 29 36.25 66.94 -41.34
C THR A 29 34.91 67.67 -41.50
N VAL A 30 34.78 68.58 -42.48
CA VAL A 30 33.51 69.25 -42.78
C VAL A 30 32.51 68.26 -43.37
N VAL A 31 32.92 67.45 -44.35
CA VAL A 31 32.07 66.43 -44.96
C VAL A 31 31.63 65.40 -43.93
N GLU A 32 32.56 64.87 -43.14
CA GLU A 32 32.28 63.90 -42.07
C GLU A 32 31.27 64.45 -41.05
N LYS A 33 31.41 65.71 -40.62
CA LYS A 33 30.50 66.33 -39.67
C LYS A 33 29.14 66.62 -40.27
N SER A 34 29.06 67.09 -41.52
CA SER A 34 27.78 67.35 -42.20
C SER A 34 27.01 66.05 -42.41
N THR A 35 27.66 65.04 -42.99
CA THR A 35 27.05 63.72 -43.25
C THR A 35 26.59 63.06 -41.95
N LYS A 36 27.42 63.08 -40.89
CA LYS A 36 27.03 62.54 -39.58
C LYS A 36 25.80 63.26 -39.02
N GLN A 37 25.76 64.60 -39.12
CA GLN A 37 24.66 65.38 -38.59
C GLN A 37 23.36 65.11 -39.36
N GLU A 38 23.41 65.08 -40.68
CA GLU A 38 22.26 64.84 -41.56
C GLU A 38 21.67 63.45 -41.34
N VAL A 39 22.50 62.41 -41.38
CA VAL A 39 22.06 61.02 -41.17
C VAL A 39 21.52 60.85 -39.75
N ARG A 40 22.19 61.40 -38.73
CA ARG A 40 21.70 61.31 -37.34
C ARG A 40 20.32 61.95 -37.18
N VAL A 41 20.13 63.17 -37.70
CA VAL A 41 18.84 63.87 -37.60
C VAL A 41 17.75 63.09 -38.35
N ALA A 42 18.08 62.51 -39.51
CA ALA A 42 17.14 61.67 -40.26
C ALA A 42 16.74 60.40 -39.49
N MET A 43 17.69 59.70 -38.86
CA MET A 43 17.43 58.50 -38.07
C MET A 43 16.58 58.82 -36.82
N GLU A 44 16.89 59.91 -36.12
CA GLU A 44 16.10 60.36 -34.97
C GLU A 44 14.67 60.75 -35.38
N ALA A 45 14.49 61.43 -36.52
CA ALA A 45 13.18 61.82 -37.03
C ALA A 45 12.30 60.62 -37.42
N GLN A 46 12.89 59.52 -37.89
CA GLN A 46 12.18 58.28 -38.23
C GLN A 46 11.99 57.33 -37.03
N GLY A 47 12.37 57.76 -35.82
CA GLY A 47 12.21 56.96 -34.60
C GLY A 47 13.30 55.90 -34.38
N TYR A 48 14.38 55.91 -35.16
CA TYR A 48 15.53 55.00 -35.02
C TYR A 48 16.53 55.51 -33.98
N GLY A 49 16.06 56.03 -32.85
CA GLY A 49 16.91 56.59 -31.79
C GLY A 49 17.83 55.58 -31.09
N TRP A 50 17.65 54.28 -31.36
CA TRP A 50 18.56 53.21 -30.91
C TRP A 50 19.84 53.12 -31.76
N MET A 51 19.85 53.73 -32.95
CA MET A 51 20.97 53.69 -33.90
C MET A 51 21.93 54.88 -33.69
N ARG A 52 23.21 54.57 -33.47
CA ARG A 52 24.31 55.53 -33.40
C ARG A 52 25.06 55.56 -34.73
N VAL A 53 25.26 56.78 -35.23
CA VAL A 53 25.92 57.04 -36.52
C VAL A 53 27.32 57.61 -36.28
N HIS A 54 28.33 56.96 -36.84
CA HIS A 54 29.71 57.43 -36.88
C HIS A 54 30.16 57.63 -38.33
N THR A 55 31.10 58.54 -38.56
CA THR A 55 31.70 58.78 -39.88
C THR A 55 33.21 58.62 -39.78
N ASP A 56 33.83 57.99 -40.77
CA ASP A 56 35.28 57.87 -40.93
C ASP A 56 35.63 58.07 -42.42
N GLY A 57 36.16 59.24 -42.76
CA GLY A 57 36.35 59.69 -44.13
C GLY A 57 35.03 59.70 -44.91
N LEU A 58 34.91 58.78 -45.86
CA LEU A 58 33.70 58.60 -46.67
C LEU A 58 32.76 57.54 -46.10
N GLN A 59 33.15 56.74 -45.12
CA GLN A 59 32.31 55.67 -44.59
C GLN A 59 31.36 56.16 -43.50
N VAL A 60 30.15 55.59 -43.47
CA VAL A 60 29.19 55.73 -42.38
C VAL A 60 29.11 54.41 -41.64
N ILE A 61 29.46 54.41 -40.37
CA ILE A 61 29.42 53.22 -39.52
C ILE A 61 28.20 53.33 -38.60
N LEU A 62 27.30 52.37 -38.72
CA LEU A 62 26.07 52.27 -37.93
C LEU A 62 26.30 51.29 -36.77
N SER A 63 25.87 51.64 -35.56
CA SER A 63 25.98 50.77 -34.38
C SER A 63 24.79 50.96 -33.45
N GLY A 64 24.47 49.97 -32.62
CA GLY A 64 23.29 49.98 -31.75
C GLY A 64 22.55 48.67 -31.81
N THR A 65 21.50 48.52 -31.00
CA THR A 65 20.72 47.29 -30.90
C THR A 65 19.27 47.56 -31.30
N ALA A 66 18.84 47.02 -32.43
CA ALA A 66 17.49 47.16 -32.94
C ALA A 66 16.50 46.28 -32.15
N PRO A 67 15.26 46.73 -31.91
CA PRO A 67 14.23 45.91 -31.27
C PRO A 67 13.85 44.67 -32.09
N THR A 68 13.88 44.75 -33.43
CA THR A 68 13.61 43.62 -34.33
C THR A 68 14.51 43.67 -35.58
N GLU A 69 14.70 42.53 -36.25
CA GLU A 69 15.45 42.45 -37.52
C GLU A 69 14.78 43.29 -38.63
N ALA A 70 13.44 43.35 -38.64
CA ALA A 70 12.70 44.17 -39.60
C ALA A 70 12.96 45.68 -39.41
N GLU A 71 13.03 46.14 -38.16
CA GLU A 71 13.38 47.54 -37.86
C GLU A 71 14.84 47.84 -38.15
N ARG A 72 15.75 46.90 -37.88
CA ARG A 72 17.18 47.01 -38.24
C ARG A 72 17.34 47.25 -39.73
N PHE A 73 16.73 46.40 -40.55
CA PHE A 73 16.82 46.49 -42.01
C PHE A 73 16.20 47.78 -42.56
N ARG A 74 15.04 48.20 -42.04
CA ARG A 74 14.40 49.47 -42.43
C ARG A 74 15.26 50.68 -42.08
N ALA A 75 15.88 50.68 -40.90
CA ALA A 75 16.72 51.78 -40.46
C ALA A 75 18.00 51.89 -41.30
N VAL A 76 18.66 50.78 -41.62
CA VAL A 76 19.83 50.77 -42.52
C VAL A 76 19.44 51.23 -43.93
N SER A 77 18.31 50.76 -44.46
CA SER A 77 17.80 51.18 -45.77
C SER A 77 17.44 52.67 -45.82
N GLU A 78 17.13 53.29 -44.68
CA GLU A 78 16.86 54.73 -44.60
C GLU A 78 18.16 55.55 -44.70
N VAL A 79 19.28 55.03 -44.19
CA VAL A 79 20.60 55.67 -44.30
C VAL A 79 21.07 55.72 -45.76
N ASP A 80 20.73 54.70 -46.56
CA ASP A 80 21.07 54.60 -47.98
C ASP A 80 20.52 55.76 -48.84
N LYS A 81 19.51 56.50 -48.35
CA LYS A 81 18.98 57.69 -49.03
C LYS A 81 19.91 58.90 -48.95
N TYR A 82 20.82 58.91 -47.99
CA TYR A 82 21.71 60.03 -47.69
C TYR A 82 23.17 59.72 -48.06
N VAL A 83 23.55 58.44 -48.03
CA VAL A 83 24.90 57.97 -48.37
C VAL A 83 24.79 56.72 -49.21
N ASP A 84 25.63 56.59 -50.25
CA ASP A 84 25.70 55.41 -51.09
C ASP A 84 25.93 54.13 -50.25
N SER A 85 25.12 53.08 -50.48
CA SER A 85 25.14 51.85 -49.70
C SER A 85 26.53 51.18 -49.63
N SER A 86 27.39 51.37 -50.65
CA SER A 86 28.77 50.84 -50.64
C SER A 86 29.67 51.44 -49.56
N ARG A 87 29.24 52.57 -48.97
CA ARG A 87 29.96 53.31 -47.94
C ARG A 87 29.35 53.13 -46.55
N VAL A 88 28.25 52.38 -46.44
CA VAL A 88 27.58 52.10 -45.16
C VAL A 88 28.13 50.79 -44.58
N VAL A 89 28.64 50.86 -43.36
CA VAL A 89 29.11 49.72 -42.57
C VAL A 89 28.12 49.49 -41.45
N ASP A 90 27.34 48.42 -41.56
CA ASP A 90 26.34 48.05 -40.58
C ASP A 90 26.94 47.14 -39.48
N ASN A 91 27.23 47.74 -38.32
CA ASN A 91 27.63 47.06 -37.09
C ASN A 91 26.50 47.08 -36.04
N THR A 92 25.24 47.10 -36.49
CA THR A 92 24.08 47.02 -35.59
C THR A 92 23.71 45.58 -35.25
N ASP A 93 23.26 45.37 -34.03
CA ASP A 93 22.81 44.09 -33.49
C ASP A 93 21.29 44.08 -33.31
N THR A 94 20.67 42.94 -33.02
CA THR A 94 19.25 42.83 -32.67
C THR A 94 19.05 42.36 -31.23
N GLN A 95 17.97 42.80 -30.58
CA GLN A 95 17.62 42.28 -29.26
C GLN A 95 17.31 40.80 -29.38
N ILE A 96 18.08 39.96 -28.68
CA ILE A 96 17.81 38.52 -28.60
C ILE A 96 16.52 38.32 -27.79
N THR A 97 15.42 37.98 -28.46
CA THR A 97 14.20 37.54 -27.78
C THR A 97 14.52 36.27 -27.00
N LYS A 98 14.32 36.29 -25.67
CA LYS A 98 14.47 35.07 -24.86
C LYS A 98 13.56 33.98 -25.43
N PRO A 99 14.07 32.76 -25.69
CA PRO A 99 13.22 31.66 -26.10
C PRO A 99 12.17 31.43 -25.01
N ILE A 100 10.89 31.40 -25.40
CA ILE A 100 9.79 31.04 -24.52
C ILE A 100 10.07 29.59 -24.09
N THR A 101 10.29 29.38 -22.80
CA THR A 101 10.47 28.01 -22.28
C THR A 101 9.10 27.33 -22.34
N PRO A 102 8.99 26.15 -22.96
CA PRO A 102 7.73 25.41 -22.99
C PRO A 102 7.17 25.21 -21.58
N PRO A 103 5.84 25.28 -21.38
CA PRO A 103 5.24 24.92 -20.12
C PRO A 103 5.53 23.43 -19.82
N ALA A 104 5.70 23.10 -18.54
CA ALA A 104 5.89 21.72 -18.14
C ALA A 104 4.54 20.99 -18.22
N PHE A 105 4.48 19.91 -19.01
CA PHE A 105 3.33 19.02 -18.99
C PHE A 105 3.25 18.30 -17.66
N SER A 106 2.04 18.26 -17.09
CA SER A 106 1.73 17.58 -15.85
C SER A 106 0.28 17.14 -15.85
N LEU A 107 0.01 15.91 -15.45
CA LEU A 107 -1.33 15.38 -15.22
C LEU A 107 -1.45 14.94 -13.77
N GLU A 108 -2.53 15.32 -13.10
CA GLU A 108 -2.94 14.76 -11.82
C GLU A 108 -4.27 14.06 -11.99
N MET A 109 -4.34 12.82 -11.49
CA MET A 109 -5.56 12.03 -11.43
C MET A 109 -5.90 11.81 -9.96
N LEU A 110 -7.05 12.28 -9.53
CA LEU A 110 -7.55 12.13 -8.17
C LEU A 110 -8.70 11.14 -8.20
N ARG A 111 -8.62 10.04 -7.45
CA ARG A 111 -9.70 9.07 -7.32
C ARG A 111 -10.13 8.95 -5.87
N ASN A 112 -11.44 9.03 -5.67
CA ASN A 112 -12.12 8.71 -4.42
C ASN A 112 -13.30 7.78 -4.71
N GLU A 113 -14.12 7.51 -3.70
CA GLU A 113 -15.30 6.63 -3.83
C GLU A 113 -16.37 7.19 -4.78
N ASN A 114 -16.41 8.50 -4.98
CA ASN A 114 -17.43 9.17 -5.77
C ASN A 114 -17.03 9.38 -7.24
N GLY A 115 -15.75 9.26 -7.57
CA GLY A 115 -15.28 9.46 -8.94
C GLY A 115 -13.79 9.75 -9.10
N ILE A 116 -13.43 10.14 -10.32
CA ILE A 116 -12.08 10.48 -10.78
C ILE A 116 -12.07 11.93 -11.30
N SER A 117 -11.09 12.73 -10.88
CA SER A 117 -10.84 14.06 -11.42
C SER A 117 -9.49 14.10 -12.15
N LEU A 118 -9.48 14.64 -13.36
CA LEU A 118 -8.30 14.80 -14.20
C LEU A 118 -7.93 16.29 -14.26
N ILE A 119 -6.71 16.65 -13.85
CA ILE A 119 -6.30 18.06 -13.72
C ILE A 119 -4.90 18.23 -14.31
N GLY A 120 -4.70 19.25 -15.14
CA GLY A 120 -3.35 19.64 -15.58
C GLY A 120 -3.23 19.91 -17.07
N LEU A 121 -1.98 20.00 -17.54
CA LEU A 121 -1.61 20.31 -18.91
C LEU A 121 -1.02 19.09 -19.59
N VAL A 122 -1.64 18.64 -20.67
CA VAL A 122 -1.21 17.48 -21.47
C VAL A 122 -0.82 17.89 -22.90
N PRO A 123 0.03 17.11 -23.59
CA PRO A 123 0.30 17.35 -24.99
C PRO A 123 -0.95 17.27 -25.87
N SER A 124 -0.95 18.01 -26.97
CA SER A 124 -1.99 17.96 -28.02
C SER A 124 -2.17 16.57 -28.65
N SER A 125 -1.15 15.71 -28.57
CA SER A 125 -1.19 14.32 -29.05
C SER A 125 -1.98 13.37 -28.15
N VAL A 126 -2.36 13.79 -26.94
CA VAL A 126 -3.11 12.96 -26.00
C VAL A 126 -4.59 12.96 -26.37
N ASP A 127 -5.16 11.77 -26.56
CA ASP A 127 -6.59 11.57 -26.77
C ASP A 127 -7.33 11.64 -25.42
N ARG A 128 -7.90 12.82 -25.14
CA ARG A 128 -8.63 13.09 -23.88
C ARG A 128 -9.95 12.33 -23.81
N ASP A 129 -10.67 12.22 -24.93
CA ASP A 129 -11.97 11.57 -24.96
C ASP A 129 -11.82 10.06 -24.68
N ALA A 130 -10.77 9.44 -25.23
CA ALA A 130 -10.45 8.04 -24.93
C ALA A 130 -10.07 7.83 -23.44
N ILE A 131 -9.37 8.78 -22.82
CA ILE A 131 -9.04 8.71 -21.38
C ILE A 131 -10.32 8.77 -20.55
N VAL A 132 -11.21 9.74 -20.84
CA VAL A 132 -12.47 9.91 -20.11
C VAL A 132 -13.37 8.68 -20.29
N GLU A 133 -13.50 8.14 -21.51
CA GLU A 133 -14.27 6.93 -21.78
C GLU A 133 -13.72 5.70 -21.04
N LYS A 134 -12.40 5.58 -20.94
CA LYS A 134 -11.78 4.48 -20.21
C LYS A 134 -12.05 4.58 -18.72
N LEU A 135 -11.93 5.78 -18.15
CA LEU A 135 -12.09 5.99 -16.71
C LEU A 135 -13.57 6.00 -16.28
N SER A 136 -14.50 6.36 -17.16
CA SER A 136 -15.94 6.28 -16.88
C SER A 136 -16.42 4.83 -16.73
N LYS A 137 -15.77 3.87 -17.40
CA LYS A 137 -16.01 2.43 -17.18
C LYS A 137 -15.63 1.97 -15.76
N VAL A 138 -14.79 2.75 -15.07
CA VAL A 138 -14.26 2.43 -13.73
C VAL A 138 -15.00 3.22 -12.64
N ALA A 139 -15.31 4.49 -12.90
CA ALA A 139 -15.94 5.40 -11.95
C ALA A 139 -17.47 5.54 -12.12
N GLY A 140 -18.06 4.97 -13.17
CA GLY A 140 -19.45 5.21 -13.59
C GLY A 140 -19.54 6.34 -14.63
N GLU A 141 -20.65 6.39 -15.39
CA GLU A 141 -20.80 7.32 -16.54
C GLU A 141 -20.66 8.81 -16.16
N ASP A 142 -21.11 9.21 -14.96
CA ASP A 142 -20.96 10.59 -14.43
C ASP A 142 -19.78 10.73 -13.45
N GLY A 143 -18.97 9.69 -13.29
CA GLY A 143 -17.92 9.61 -12.28
C GLY A 143 -16.60 10.26 -12.67
N VAL A 144 -16.49 10.92 -13.84
CA VAL A 144 -15.23 11.51 -14.31
C VAL A 144 -15.38 13.02 -14.54
N THR A 145 -14.56 13.80 -13.83
CA THR A 145 -14.44 15.25 -14.03
C THR A 145 -13.16 15.56 -14.80
N ASP A 146 -13.29 16.07 -16.02
CA ASP A 146 -12.16 16.47 -16.87
C ASP A 146 -11.89 17.98 -16.77
N MET A 147 -10.73 18.33 -16.19
CA MET A 147 -10.19 19.69 -16.10
C MET A 147 -8.83 19.79 -16.79
N LEU A 148 -8.59 18.98 -17.82
CA LEU A 148 -7.36 19.00 -18.58
C LEU A 148 -7.34 20.14 -19.60
N GLU A 149 -6.15 20.69 -19.79
CA GLU A 149 -5.81 21.59 -20.88
C GLU A 149 -4.80 20.92 -21.82
N SER A 150 -4.86 21.27 -23.10
CA SER A 150 -3.97 20.71 -24.12
C SER A 150 -3.08 21.81 -24.70
N ALA A 151 -1.80 21.53 -24.87
CA ALA A 151 -0.87 22.46 -25.53
C ALA A 151 0.04 21.76 -26.54
N ASP A 152 0.36 22.49 -27.61
CA ASP A 152 1.16 21.99 -28.73
C ASP A 152 2.65 22.33 -28.53
N TYR A 153 3.31 21.51 -27.71
CA TYR A 153 4.75 21.60 -27.43
C TYR A 153 5.39 20.20 -27.53
N PRO A 154 6.73 20.10 -27.70
CA PRO A 154 7.42 18.81 -27.77
C PRO A 154 7.10 17.91 -26.57
N VAL A 155 6.65 16.69 -26.85
CA VAL A 155 6.31 15.69 -25.84
C VAL A 155 7.58 15.26 -25.08
N PRO A 156 7.58 15.28 -23.73
CA PRO A 156 8.73 14.79 -22.96
C PRO A 156 8.96 13.29 -23.18
N GLY A 157 10.22 12.86 -23.18
CA GLY A 157 10.53 11.43 -23.26
C GLY A 157 9.91 10.63 -22.10
N GLY A 158 9.39 9.44 -22.40
CA GLY A 158 8.75 8.56 -21.40
C GLY A 158 7.31 8.95 -21.03
N TRP A 159 6.71 9.94 -21.70
CA TRP A 159 5.38 10.45 -21.37
C TRP A 159 4.28 9.41 -21.58
N ASP A 160 4.30 8.70 -22.71
CA ASP A 160 3.28 7.72 -23.05
C ASP A 160 3.34 6.50 -22.10
N GLU A 161 4.54 6.05 -21.75
CA GLU A 161 4.75 4.98 -20.76
C GLU A 161 4.31 5.42 -19.36
N ALA A 162 4.61 6.66 -18.98
CA ALA A 162 4.17 7.23 -17.72
C ALA A 162 2.63 7.35 -17.66
N MET A 163 2.00 7.75 -18.76
CA MET A 163 0.55 7.84 -18.89
C MET A 163 -0.10 6.46 -18.77
N GLN A 164 0.40 5.46 -19.50
CA GLN A 164 -0.13 4.10 -19.43
C GLN A 164 0.00 3.52 -18.02
N PHE A 165 1.17 3.68 -17.38
CA PHE A 165 1.38 3.25 -16.00
C PHE A 165 0.40 3.95 -15.04
N ALA A 166 0.23 5.26 -15.20
CA ALA A 166 -0.64 6.05 -14.35
C ALA A 166 -2.12 5.66 -14.50
N MET A 167 -2.60 5.42 -15.73
CA MET A 167 -3.96 4.94 -16.02
C MET A 167 -4.22 3.58 -15.37
N THR A 168 -3.31 2.63 -15.53
CA THR A 168 -3.45 1.32 -14.86
C THR A 168 -3.30 1.42 -13.34
N THR A 169 -2.69 2.49 -12.81
CA THR A 169 -2.57 2.67 -11.36
C THR A 169 -3.85 3.24 -10.78
N ILE A 170 -4.40 4.30 -11.39
CA ILE A 170 -5.64 4.93 -10.94
C ILE A 170 -6.84 3.98 -11.06
N GLU A 171 -6.82 3.06 -12.03
CA GLU A 171 -7.80 1.97 -12.19
C GLU A 171 -7.83 0.99 -11.02
N THR A 172 -6.66 0.71 -10.43
CA THR A 172 -6.50 -0.30 -9.37
C THR A 172 -6.56 0.26 -7.95
N LEU A 173 -6.49 1.60 -7.78
CA LEU A 173 -6.40 2.23 -6.46
C LEU A 173 -7.57 3.20 -6.20
N PRO A 174 -8.61 2.79 -5.45
CA PRO A 174 -9.85 3.56 -5.29
C PRO A 174 -9.71 4.85 -4.47
N ARG A 175 -8.73 4.92 -3.56
CA ARG A 175 -8.43 6.10 -2.75
C ARG A 175 -7.01 6.58 -3.05
N SER A 176 -6.82 7.28 -4.16
CA SER A 176 -5.48 7.62 -4.62
C SER A 176 -5.38 8.93 -5.41
N LYS A 177 -4.16 9.49 -5.41
CA LYS A 177 -3.71 10.56 -6.29
C LYS A 177 -2.53 10.06 -7.10
N VAL A 178 -2.62 10.11 -8.42
CA VAL A 178 -1.55 9.76 -9.34
C VAL A 178 -1.13 10.99 -10.12
N SER A 179 0.11 11.42 -9.94
CA SER A 179 0.69 12.58 -10.63
C SER A 179 1.72 12.14 -11.66
N VAL A 180 1.59 12.60 -12.89
CA VAL A 180 2.46 12.34 -14.03
C VAL A 180 3.19 13.62 -14.42
N THR A 181 4.51 13.53 -14.52
CA THR A 181 5.39 14.57 -15.07
C THR A 181 6.43 13.92 -15.96
N ALA A 182 7.23 14.71 -16.69
CA ALA A 182 8.27 14.19 -17.57
C ALA A 182 9.18 13.14 -16.90
N GLY A 183 9.06 11.87 -17.32
CA GLY A 183 9.83 10.73 -16.82
C GLY A 183 9.61 10.38 -15.34
N LYS A 184 8.55 10.88 -14.69
CA LYS A 184 8.24 10.60 -13.29
C LYS A 184 6.75 10.42 -13.04
N VAL A 185 6.39 9.35 -12.33
CA VAL A 185 5.06 9.13 -11.75
C VAL A 185 5.16 9.14 -10.22
N SER A 186 4.27 9.88 -9.57
CA SER A 186 4.09 9.88 -8.12
C SER A 186 2.73 9.32 -7.77
N VAL A 187 2.68 8.35 -6.86
CA VAL A 187 1.43 7.71 -6.40
C VAL A 187 1.26 8.02 -4.92
N GLN A 188 0.12 8.59 -4.54
CA GLN A 188 -0.30 8.70 -3.14
C GLN A 188 -1.56 7.87 -2.98
N ALA A 189 -1.64 7.00 -1.97
CA ALA A 189 -2.83 6.17 -1.79
C ALA A 189 -3.10 5.81 -0.32
N ILE A 190 -4.36 5.51 -0.03
CA ILE A 190 -4.82 4.94 1.23
C ILE A 190 -5.29 3.52 0.95
N THR A 191 -4.72 2.54 1.63
CA THR A 191 -5.18 1.13 1.61
C THR A 191 -5.98 0.82 2.86
N ASP A 192 -6.67 -0.31 2.92
CA ASP A 192 -7.48 -0.74 4.07
C ASP A 192 -6.66 -1.46 5.14
N SER A 193 -5.54 -2.07 4.75
CA SER A 193 -4.67 -2.79 5.69
C SER A 193 -3.16 -2.65 5.39
N PRO A 194 -2.29 -2.95 6.37
CA PRO A 194 -0.84 -3.00 6.15
C PRO A 194 -0.42 -4.07 5.13
N SER A 195 -1.11 -5.21 5.07
CA SER A 195 -0.84 -6.27 4.09
C SER A 195 -1.19 -5.81 2.67
N GLU A 196 -2.33 -5.13 2.49
CA GLU A 196 -2.71 -4.53 1.22
C GLU A 196 -1.70 -3.46 0.78
N LYS A 197 -1.25 -2.58 1.71
CA LYS A 197 -0.16 -1.63 1.43
C LYS A 197 1.06 -2.34 0.85
N GLY A 198 1.53 -3.42 1.48
CA GLY A 198 2.67 -4.20 1.00
C GLY A 198 2.46 -4.80 -0.39
N ARG A 199 1.24 -5.29 -0.68
CA ARG A 199 0.85 -5.79 -2.01
C ARG A 199 0.89 -4.69 -3.06
N VAL A 200 0.31 -3.53 -2.76
CA VAL A 200 0.27 -2.38 -3.69
C VAL A 200 1.69 -1.87 -3.97
N GLU A 201 2.52 -1.67 -2.95
CA GLU A 201 3.91 -1.25 -3.12
C GLU A 201 4.70 -2.22 -3.99
N THR A 202 4.54 -3.52 -3.75
CA THR A 202 5.20 -4.57 -4.53
C THR A 202 4.70 -4.58 -5.99
N SER A 203 3.39 -4.47 -6.20
CA SER A 203 2.78 -4.40 -7.53
C SER A 203 3.27 -3.19 -8.33
N LEU A 204 3.28 -2.00 -7.72
CA LEU A 204 3.77 -0.78 -8.33
C LEU A 204 5.26 -0.87 -8.69
N ALA A 205 6.08 -1.42 -7.79
CA ALA A 205 7.50 -1.61 -8.03
C ALA A 205 7.78 -2.59 -9.19
N ARG A 206 7.01 -3.67 -9.30
CA ARG A 206 7.16 -4.68 -10.38
C ARG A 206 6.64 -4.18 -11.74
N ARG A 207 5.56 -3.40 -11.78
CA ARG A 207 4.99 -2.84 -13.02
C ARG A 207 5.77 -1.64 -13.59
N ARG A 208 6.75 -1.12 -12.85
CA ARG A 208 7.50 0.09 -13.21
C ARG A 208 8.32 -0.11 -14.52
N PRO A 209 8.11 0.72 -15.56
CA PRO A 209 8.97 0.75 -16.76
C PRO A 209 10.43 1.11 -16.41
N THR A 210 11.40 0.61 -17.20
CA THR A 210 12.84 0.75 -16.93
C THR A 210 13.32 2.20 -16.79
N ASP A 211 12.76 3.12 -17.57
CA ASP A 211 13.19 4.52 -17.63
C ASP A 211 12.29 5.47 -16.81
N LEU A 212 11.32 4.93 -16.05
CA LEU A 212 10.36 5.71 -15.26
C LEU A 212 10.83 5.88 -13.82
N LYS A 213 10.94 7.13 -13.35
CA LYS A 213 11.11 7.42 -11.92
C LYS A 213 9.77 7.26 -11.21
N LEU A 214 9.69 6.31 -10.29
CA LEU A 214 8.49 6.06 -9.49
C LEU A 214 8.75 6.49 -8.04
N SER A 215 7.84 7.29 -7.47
CA SER A 215 7.75 7.53 -6.03
C SER A 215 6.35 7.18 -5.56
N PHE A 216 6.22 6.53 -4.41
CA PHE A 216 4.93 6.24 -3.80
C PHE A 216 4.93 6.63 -2.33
N ASP A 217 3.79 7.13 -1.87
CA ASP A 217 3.49 7.46 -0.47
C ASP A 217 2.13 6.81 -0.14
N ILE A 218 2.18 5.61 0.41
CA ILE A 218 1.01 4.76 0.66
C ILE A 218 0.83 4.62 2.16
N SER A 219 -0.35 4.97 2.65
CA SER A 219 -0.73 4.83 4.07
C SER A 219 -1.77 3.72 4.25
N ALA A 220 -1.67 3.00 5.37
CA ALA A 220 -2.69 2.06 5.82
C ALA A 220 -3.21 2.49 7.21
N PRO A 221 -4.47 2.16 7.56
CA PRO A 221 -4.99 2.30 8.91
C PRO A 221 -4.04 1.70 9.94
N ARG A 222 -3.88 2.42 11.05
CA ARG A 222 -3.06 1.93 12.16
C ARG A 222 -3.73 0.71 12.78
N PRO A 223 -2.99 -0.38 13.06
CA PRO A 223 -3.56 -1.52 13.76
C PRO A 223 -4.08 -1.09 15.14
N VAL A 224 -5.21 -1.65 15.56
CA VAL A 224 -5.65 -1.56 16.95
C VAL A 224 -4.83 -2.56 17.76
N ILE A 225 -4.13 -2.09 18.79
CA ILE A 225 -3.26 -2.90 19.65
C ILE A 225 -3.96 -3.07 20.99
N THR A 226 -4.33 -4.30 21.34
CA THR A 226 -4.99 -4.64 22.62
C THR A 226 -4.52 -6.01 23.15
N PRO A 227 -3.92 -6.10 24.35
CA PRO A 227 -3.47 -4.99 25.19
C PRO A 227 -2.34 -4.19 24.53
N PHE A 228 -2.20 -2.92 24.91
CA PHE A 228 -1.09 -2.08 24.49
C PHE A 228 0.16 -2.46 25.28
N THR A 229 1.14 -3.06 24.62
CA THR A 229 2.29 -3.68 25.30
C THR A 229 3.63 -3.02 24.96
N LEU A 230 4.52 -3.02 25.94
CA LEU A 230 5.94 -2.70 25.76
C LEU A 230 6.75 -3.55 26.72
N ARG A 231 7.81 -4.18 26.23
CA ARG A 231 8.71 -4.99 27.05
C ARG A 231 10.15 -4.73 26.67
N PHE A 232 10.90 -4.18 27.60
CA PHE A 232 12.31 -3.83 27.45
C PHE A 232 13.14 -4.55 28.51
N LEU A 233 14.28 -5.11 28.13
CA LEU A 233 15.12 -5.88 29.03
C LEU A 233 16.62 -5.69 28.75
N ILE A 234 17.42 -5.94 29.79
CA ILE A 234 18.88 -6.00 29.75
C ILE A 234 19.29 -7.35 30.33
N ASP A 235 19.70 -8.26 29.46
CA ASP A 235 20.29 -9.54 29.85
C ASP A 235 21.78 -9.63 29.50
N LYS A 236 22.39 -10.78 29.79
CA LYS A 236 23.81 -11.03 29.56
C LYS A 236 24.14 -11.51 28.14
N GLU A 237 23.17 -12.01 27.40
CA GLU A 237 23.37 -12.67 26.10
C GLU A 237 23.20 -11.68 24.95
N GLU A 238 22.07 -10.97 24.90
CA GLU A 238 21.71 -10.01 23.85
C GLU A 238 21.93 -8.55 24.27
N GLY A 239 22.01 -8.28 25.59
CA GLY A 239 22.15 -6.93 26.12
C GLY A 239 20.83 -6.14 26.08
N PRO A 240 20.85 -4.80 26.06
CA PRO A 240 19.62 -4.00 26.08
C PRO A 240 18.85 -4.09 24.76
N HIS A 241 17.61 -4.57 24.80
CA HIS A 241 16.75 -4.74 23.61
C HIS A 241 15.25 -4.70 23.96
N PHE A 242 14.41 -4.68 22.94
CA PHE A 242 12.96 -4.81 23.07
C PHE A 242 12.52 -6.21 22.66
N ASP A 243 11.73 -6.84 23.53
CA ASP A 243 10.93 -8.03 23.19
C ASP A 243 9.60 -7.63 22.55
N ALA A 244 9.05 -6.50 23.01
CA ALA A 244 7.87 -5.90 22.41
C ALA A 244 7.90 -4.38 22.54
N CYS A 245 7.36 -3.65 21.58
CA CYS A 245 7.23 -2.21 21.70
C CYS A 245 6.04 -1.67 20.90
N SER A 246 5.12 -1.00 21.60
CA SER A 246 4.00 -0.28 20.99
C SER A 246 4.09 1.23 21.26
N ALA A 247 3.63 2.04 20.31
CA ALA A 247 3.52 3.50 20.42
C ALA A 247 2.26 4.02 19.70
N ASP A 248 1.64 5.10 20.19
CA ASP A 248 0.46 5.72 19.56
C ASP A 248 0.82 6.65 18.40
N THR A 249 2.01 7.24 18.44
CA THR A 249 2.49 8.23 17.49
C THR A 249 3.96 8.04 17.13
N GLU A 250 4.39 8.59 15.99
CA GLU A 250 5.80 8.59 15.60
C GLU A 250 6.67 9.31 16.64
N ARG A 251 6.18 10.41 17.19
CA ARG A 251 6.87 11.15 18.26
C ARG A 251 7.03 10.29 19.51
N ALA A 252 5.99 9.58 19.94
CA ALA A 252 6.05 8.67 21.08
C ALA A 252 7.08 7.55 20.85
N ARG A 253 7.03 6.90 19.67
CA ARG A 253 8.03 5.91 19.25
C ARG A 253 9.43 6.48 19.38
N ASP A 254 9.70 7.63 18.76
CA ASP A 254 11.05 8.18 18.70
C ASP A 254 11.61 8.48 20.10
N HIS A 255 10.74 8.94 21.02
CA HIS A 255 11.10 9.11 22.42
C HIS A 255 11.39 7.79 23.15
N ILE A 256 10.57 6.76 22.96
CA ILE A 256 10.78 5.42 23.55
C ILE A 256 12.09 4.82 23.04
N LEU A 257 12.33 4.87 21.73
CA LEU A 257 13.55 4.37 21.11
C LEU A 257 14.79 5.16 21.56
N ALA A 258 14.66 6.46 21.81
CA ALA A 258 15.74 7.28 22.37
C ALA A 258 16.09 6.86 23.80
N ALA A 259 15.11 6.56 24.65
CA ALA A 259 15.35 6.04 25.99
C ALA A 259 16.06 4.68 25.97
N ALA A 260 15.64 3.76 25.08
CA ALA A 260 16.31 2.47 24.92
C ALA A 260 17.78 2.62 24.51
N ARG A 261 18.07 3.53 23.56
CA ARG A 261 19.46 3.85 23.19
C ARG A 261 20.23 4.48 24.35
N GLY A 262 19.57 5.31 25.16
CA GLY A 262 20.13 5.86 26.40
C GLY A 262 20.49 4.78 27.42
N ALA A 263 19.70 3.71 27.50
CA ALA A 263 19.96 2.52 28.30
C ALA A 263 20.99 1.56 27.67
N GLY A 264 21.56 1.90 26.50
CA GLY A 264 22.64 1.14 25.86
C GLY A 264 22.21 0.20 24.74
N ALA A 265 20.94 0.24 24.30
CA ALA A 265 20.46 -0.58 23.19
C ALA A 265 21.13 -0.21 21.86
N LYS A 266 21.50 -1.21 21.08
CA LYS A 266 22.24 -1.07 19.81
C LYS A 266 21.48 -1.74 18.67
N GLY A 267 21.83 -1.38 17.44
CA GLY A 267 21.22 -1.94 16.23
C GLY A 267 19.91 -1.25 15.83
N THR A 268 19.13 -1.93 14.98
CA THR A 268 17.84 -1.44 14.48
C THR A 268 16.77 -1.77 15.51
N LEU A 269 16.29 -0.75 16.21
CA LEU A 269 15.18 -0.88 17.17
C LEU A 269 13.86 -0.54 16.46
N THR A 270 12.84 -1.35 16.70
CA THR A 270 11.49 -1.18 16.13
C THR A 270 10.47 -1.00 17.25
N CYS A 271 9.38 -0.29 16.94
CA CYS A 271 8.23 -0.13 17.80
C CYS A 271 7.00 0.05 16.91
N THR A 272 5.99 -0.78 17.09
CA THR A 272 4.76 -0.76 16.30
C THR A 272 3.94 0.46 16.65
N ILE A 273 3.50 1.20 15.64
CA ILE A 273 2.60 2.33 15.82
C ILE A 273 1.16 1.86 15.65
N GLY A 274 0.33 2.01 16.67
CA GLY A 274 -1.05 1.53 16.67
C GLY A 274 -2.01 2.37 17.52
N MET A 275 -3.30 2.11 17.37
CA MET A 275 -4.36 2.66 18.24
C MET A 275 -4.53 1.78 19.49
N GLY A 276 -5.18 2.31 20.54
CA GLY A 276 -5.42 1.57 21.78
C GLY A 276 -4.51 1.95 22.95
N THR A 277 -3.78 3.07 22.84
CA THR A 277 -2.94 3.55 23.94
C THR A 277 -3.78 3.85 25.20
N PRO A 278 -3.37 3.35 26.37
CA PRO A 278 -4.11 3.47 27.63
C PRO A 278 -4.06 4.89 28.21
N SER A 279 -3.04 5.68 27.84
CA SER A 279 -2.80 7.03 28.36
C SER A 279 -1.93 7.86 27.43
N PRO A 280 -2.19 9.17 27.24
CA PRO A 280 -1.31 10.05 26.47
C PRO A 280 0.11 10.16 27.06
N ASP A 281 0.30 9.78 28.33
CA ASP A 281 1.60 9.73 29.00
C ASP A 281 2.35 8.40 28.78
N TRP A 282 1.86 7.48 27.93
CA TRP A 282 2.50 6.19 27.63
C TRP A 282 3.99 6.30 27.34
N ALA A 283 4.36 7.16 26.38
CA ALA A 283 5.75 7.34 26.00
C ALA A 283 6.61 7.87 27.15
N LYS A 284 6.03 8.69 28.04
CA LYS A 284 6.71 9.26 29.20
C LYS A 284 6.94 8.19 30.27
N ALA A 285 5.93 7.39 30.59
CA ALA A 285 6.04 6.27 31.53
C ALA A 285 7.05 5.22 31.02
N ALA A 286 6.99 4.86 29.74
CA ALA A 286 7.94 3.96 29.10
C ALA A 286 9.39 4.49 29.17
N GLN A 287 9.62 5.78 28.92
CA GLN A 287 10.96 6.38 29.07
C GLN A 287 11.49 6.28 30.51
N MET A 288 10.64 6.55 31.52
CA MET A 288 11.03 6.46 32.93
C MET A 288 11.39 5.02 33.32
N ALA A 289 10.56 4.06 32.91
CA ALA A 289 10.77 2.64 33.16
C ALA A 289 12.02 2.09 32.46
N ILE A 290 12.24 2.43 31.19
CA ILE A 290 13.45 2.02 30.44
C ILE A 290 14.70 2.61 31.08
N LYS A 291 14.64 3.88 31.51
CA LYS A 291 15.73 4.51 32.26
C LYS A 291 15.99 3.77 33.57
N ALA A 292 14.96 3.40 34.32
CA ALA A 292 15.10 2.62 35.56
C ALA A 292 15.82 1.28 35.31
N VAL A 293 15.43 0.52 34.28
CA VAL A 293 16.14 -0.72 33.89
C VAL A 293 17.60 -0.44 33.52
N GLY A 294 17.85 0.64 32.76
CA GLY A 294 19.21 1.08 32.42
C GLY A 294 20.06 1.44 33.65
N ASP A 295 19.49 2.14 34.62
CA ASP A 295 20.15 2.52 35.87
C ASP A 295 20.47 1.29 36.72
N LEU A 296 19.56 0.30 36.77
CA LEU A 296 19.75 -0.98 37.45
C LEU A 296 20.85 -1.81 36.78
N GLY A 297 20.90 -1.79 35.44
CA GLY A 297 21.91 -2.44 34.61
C GLY A 297 21.61 -3.90 34.27
N ALA A 298 20.49 -4.44 34.76
CA ALA A 298 19.96 -5.76 34.44
C ALA A 298 18.49 -5.84 34.86
N GLY A 299 17.70 -6.66 34.17
CA GLY A 299 16.27 -6.87 34.45
C GLY A 299 15.38 -6.56 33.25
N SER A 300 14.08 -6.67 33.45
CA SER A 300 13.05 -6.41 32.43
C SER A 300 11.94 -5.54 32.98
N VAL A 301 11.41 -4.65 32.16
CA VAL A 301 10.16 -3.95 32.43
C VAL A 301 9.12 -4.31 31.37
N THR A 302 7.93 -4.69 31.81
CA THR A 302 6.80 -5.10 30.98
C THR A 302 5.62 -4.18 31.27
N PHE A 303 5.03 -3.62 30.22
CA PHE A 303 3.81 -2.85 30.23
C PHE A 303 2.71 -3.67 29.59
N SER A 304 1.55 -3.69 30.24
CA SER A 304 0.28 -4.13 29.68
C SER A 304 -0.75 -3.08 30.01
N ASP A 305 -1.11 -2.25 29.04
CA ASP A 305 -1.96 -1.08 29.26
C ASP A 305 -1.43 -0.17 30.39
N ALA A 306 -2.17 -0.02 31.48
CA ALA A 306 -1.75 0.81 32.61
C ALA A 306 -0.84 0.08 33.62
N ASP A 307 -0.71 -1.24 33.51
CA ASP A 307 0.02 -2.04 34.48
C ASP A 307 1.49 -2.24 34.04
N ILE A 308 2.40 -2.05 34.98
CA ILE A 308 3.85 -2.11 34.79
C ILE A 308 4.43 -3.16 35.75
N ALA A 309 5.14 -4.15 35.21
CA ALA A 309 5.91 -5.12 35.97
C ALA A 309 7.41 -4.89 35.76
N LEU A 310 8.17 -4.69 36.84
CA LEU A 310 9.63 -4.54 36.83
C LEU A 310 10.28 -5.72 37.56
N ASP A 311 11.01 -6.52 36.81
CA ASP A 311 11.66 -7.74 37.29
C ASP A 311 13.17 -7.60 37.22
N VAL A 312 13.87 -7.80 38.34
CA VAL A 312 15.33 -7.73 38.37
C VAL A 312 15.95 -8.99 38.94
N PRO A 313 17.11 -9.43 38.42
CA PRO A 313 17.80 -10.60 38.95
C PRO A 313 18.36 -10.32 40.35
N SER A 314 18.54 -11.38 41.14
CA SER A 314 19.12 -11.32 42.48
C SER A 314 20.52 -10.69 42.53
N THR A 315 21.22 -10.59 41.39
CA THR A 315 22.53 -9.94 41.28
C THR A 315 22.48 -8.42 41.43
N VAL A 316 21.32 -7.80 41.25
CA VAL A 316 21.13 -6.35 41.49
C VAL A 316 21.16 -6.09 43.00
N ASP A 317 21.89 -5.06 43.42
CA ASP A 317 21.97 -4.64 44.82
C ASP A 317 20.60 -4.20 45.33
N GLN A 318 20.24 -4.62 46.55
CA GLN A 318 18.92 -4.36 47.14
C GLN A 318 18.70 -2.87 47.38
N GLN A 319 19.69 -2.14 47.90
CA GLN A 319 19.54 -0.70 48.16
C GLN A 319 19.37 0.07 46.84
N LYS A 320 20.17 -0.29 45.84
CA LYS A 320 20.05 0.27 44.49
C LYS A 320 18.67 -0.02 43.88
N PHE A 321 18.14 -1.23 44.07
CA PHE A 321 16.79 -1.58 43.64
C PHE A 321 15.72 -0.73 44.33
N ASP A 322 15.77 -0.64 45.66
CA ASP A 322 14.79 0.14 46.44
C ASP A 322 14.82 1.63 46.07
N ASP A 323 16.02 2.20 45.86
CA ASP A 323 16.20 3.61 45.46
C ASP A 323 15.59 3.89 44.07
N VAL A 324 15.89 3.04 43.08
CA VAL A 324 15.40 3.21 41.69
C VAL A 324 13.90 2.97 41.59
N VAL A 325 13.38 1.94 42.28
CA VAL A 325 11.93 1.66 42.31
C VAL A 325 11.18 2.80 42.97
N GLY A 326 11.67 3.33 44.09
CA GLY A 326 11.06 4.46 44.78
C GLY A 326 11.04 5.74 43.93
N GLU A 327 12.10 6.01 43.18
CA GLU A 327 12.14 7.12 42.22
C GLU A 327 11.14 6.92 41.06
N LEU A 328 11.07 5.71 40.52
CA LEU A 328 10.14 5.38 39.43
C LEU A 328 8.68 5.53 39.90
N GLU A 329 8.31 4.89 41.01
CA GLU A 329 6.96 4.92 41.57
C GLU A 329 6.50 6.34 41.90
N SER A 330 7.39 7.18 42.44
CA SER A 330 7.07 8.58 42.79
C SER A 330 6.86 9.50 41.58
N ASN A 331 7.44 9.16 40.43
CA ASN A 331 7.42 10.00 39.22
C ASN A 331 6.49 9.49 38.12
N LEU A 332 5.99 8.25 38.24
CA LEU A 332 5.05 7.68 37.28
C LEU A 332 3.75 8.49 37.23
N PRO A 333 3.16 8.71 36.04
CA PRO A 333 1.84 9.30 35.93
C PRO A 333 0.80 8.45 36.66
N GLY A 334 -0.14 9.08 37.36
CA GLY A 334 -1.05 8.39 38.30
C GLY A 334 -2.04 7.39 37.70
N VAL A 335 -2.07 7.25 36.38
CA VAL A 335 -2.85 6.20 35.69
C VAL A 335 -2.10 4.87 35.64
N PHE A 336 -0.79 4.84 35.88
CA PHE A 336 0.02 3.63 35.81
C PHE A 336 0.22 2.99 37.19
N SER A 337 0.19 1.66 37.24
CA SER A 337 0.40 0.85 38.43
C SER A 337 1.70 0.07 38.30
N LEU A 338 2.63 0.20 39.26
CA LEU A 338 3.92 -0.48 39.25
C LEU A 338 3.95 -1.64 40.24
N LYS A 339 4.29 -2.83 39.74
CA LYS A 339 4.69 -4.00 40.53
C LYS A 339 6.17 -4.26 40.28
N ALA A 340 7.00 -4.17 41.31
CA ALA A 340 8.43 -4.45 41.19
C ALA A 340 8.82 -5.67 42.04
N LYS A 341 9.50 -6.65 41.45
CA LYS A 341 10.06 -7.81 42.17
C LYS A 341 11.54 -8.02 41.85
N ARG A 342 12.29 -8.37 42.90
CA ARG A 342 13.66 -8.85 42.81
C ARG A 342 13.67 -10.36 43.00
N GLU A 343 14.26 -11.08 42.05
CA GLU A 343 14.33 -12.54 42.10
C GLU A 343 15.08 -13.01 43.37
N PRO A 344 14.66 -14.12 43.98
CA PRO A 344 15.41 -14.75 45.06
C PRO A 344 16.77 -15.31 44.57
N SER A 345 17.75 -15.39 45.48
CA SER A 345 19.10 -15.92 45.20
C SER A 345 19.05 -17.34 44.62
N PRO A 346 19.94 -17.70 43.65
CA PRO A 346 19.86 -18.94 42.90
C PRO A 346 20.37 -20.15 43.71
N ASP A 347 19.63 -20.53 44.76
CA ASP A 347 19.72 -21.83 45.42
C ASP A 347 18.36 -22.52 45.36
N ALA A 348 17.90 -22.81 44.14
CA ALA A 348 16.78 -23.74 43.89
C ALA A 348 16.72 -24.25 42.44
N LYS A 349 17.85 -24.59 41.79
CA LYS A 349 17.77 -25.41 40.57
C LYS A 349 17.77 -26.89 40.93
N ALA A 350 16.57 -27.42 41.17
CA ALA A 350 16.29 -28.85 41.07
C ALA A 350 15.42 -29.10 39.83
N ALA A 351 15.52 -30.30 39.26
CA ALA A 351 14.81 -30.78 38.08
C ALA A 351 13.28 -30.62 38.22
N GLN A 352 12.74 -29.48 37.81
CA GLN A 352 11.32 -29.19 37.85
C GLN A 352 10.65 -29.63 36.54
N ALA A 353 9.36 -29.95 36.64
CA ALA A 353 8.54 -30.32 35.50
C ALA A 353 8.59 -29.23 34.41
N SER A 354 8.80 -29.65 33.18
CA SER A 354 8.76 -28.78 32.00
C SER A 354 7.82 -29.36 30.96
N PHE A 355 7.20 -28.46 30.20
CA PHE A 355 6.51 -28.77 28.96
C PHE A 355 7.28 -28.08 27.82
N THR A 356 7.38 -28.75 26.67
CA THR A 356 8.11 -28.25 25.52
C THR A 356 7.32 -28.56 24.27
N ALA A 357 7.12 -27.55 23.42
CA ALA A 357 6.61 -27.73 22.07
C ALA A 357 7.63 -27.19 21.07
N THR A 358 7.95 -27.97 20.04
CA THR A 358 8.90 -27.58 18.99
C THR A 358 8.20 -27.69 17.65
N ARG A 359 8.36 -26.68 16.81
CA ARG A 359 7.89 -26.63 15.42
C ARG A 359 9.10 -26.50 14.49
N ASP A 360 9.16 -27.35 13.48
CA ASP A 360 10.14 -27.22 12.39
C ASP A 360 9.54 -26.53 11.15
N GLY A 361 10.41 -26.20 10.20
CA GLY A 361 10.07 -25.42 9.01
C GLY A 361 9.25 -26.19 7.98
N ASP A 362 9.12 -27.50 8.13
CA ASP A 362 8.19 -28.33 7.35
C ASP A 362 6.79 -28.36 8.01
N GLY A 363 6.66 -27.74 9.20
CA GLY A 363 5.43 -27.60 9.95
C GLY A 363 5.15 -28.75 10.91
N HIS A 364 6.09 -29.67 11.12
CA HIS A 364 5.96 -30.74 12.12
C HIS A 364 6.10 -30.18 13.53
N VAL A 365 5.22 -30.63 14.42
CA VAL A 365 5.13 -30.18 15.80
C VAL A 365 5.32 -31.35 16.74
N GLU A 366 6.29 -31.25 17.63
CA GLU A 366 6.55 -32.23 18.67
C GLU A 366 6.22 -31.65 20.05
N LEU A 367 5.29 -32.30 20.76
CA LEU A 367 4.86 -31.91 22.11
C LEU A 367 5.44 -32.90 23.13
N LYS A 368 6.25 -32.41 24.08
CA LYS A 368 6.93 -33.22 25.11
C LYS A 368 6.72 -32.62 26.50
N GLY A 369 6.83 -33.46 27.52
CA GLY A 369 6.89 -33.00 28.91
C GLY A 369 5.67 -33.35 29.74
N ARG A 370 5.39 -32.56 30.79
CA ARG A 370 4.38 -32.87 31.81
C ARG A 370 3.07 -32.10 31.57
N VAL A 371 1.95 -32.77 31.86
CA VAL A 371 0.57 -32.24 31.83
C VAL A 371 -0.18 -32.71 33.08
N THR A 372 -1.13 -31.93 33.59
CA THR A 372 -1.83 -32.14 34.86
C THR A 372 -2.70 -33.38 34.86
N ASP A 373 -3.43 -33.62 33.76
CA ASP A 373 -4.34 -34.76 33.63
C ASP A 373 -4.50 -35.22 32.16
N ALA A 374 -5.24 -36.31 31.94
CA ALA A 374 -5.47 -36.87 30.60
C ALA A 374 -6.33 -35.95 29.71
N ARG A 375 -7.18 -35.12 30.31
CA ARG A 375 -8.05 -34.17 29.59
C ARG A 375 -7.24 -32.95 29.12
N GLU A 376 -6.29 -32.46 29.93
CA GLU A 376 -5.35 -31.42 29.48
C GLU A 376 -4.53 -31.93 28.29
N ARG A 377 -3.99 -33.16 28.35
CA ARG A 377 -3.29 -33.78 27.20
C ARG A 377 -4.14 -33.70 25.93
N GLN A 378 -5.38 -34.19 26.01
CA GLN A 378 -6.28 -34.22 24.86
C GLN A 378 -6.60 -32.81 24.35
N THR A 379 -6.75 -31.85 25.27
CA THR A 379 -7.01 -30.44 24.95
C THR A 379 -5.83 -29.83 24.19
N ILE A 380 -4.62 -29.99 24.72
CA ILE A 380 -3.36 -29.52 24.09
C ILE A 380 -3.17 -30.14 22.71
N GLU A 381 -3.35 -31.45 22.56
CA GLU A 381 -3.18 -32.13 21.27
C GLU A 381 -4.22 -31.66 20.25
N SER A 382 -5.48 -31.54 20.67
CA SER A 382 -6.57 -31.06 19.80
C SER A 382 -6.35 -29.60 19.40
N TYR A 383 -5.91 -28.76 20.35
CA TYR A 383 -5.60 -27.36 20.13
C TYR A 383 -4.43 -27.19 19.16
N ALA A 384 -3.34 -27.93 19.38
CA ALA A 384 -2.17 -27.92 18.51
C ALA A 384 -2.55 -28.38 17.09
N ARG A 385 -3.38 -29.42 16.93
CA ARG A 385 -3.85 -29.85 15.60
C ARG A 385 -4.70 -28.79 14.91
N ALA A 386 -5.55 -28.09 15.65
CA ALA A 386 -6.39 -27.03 15.11
C ALA A 386 -5.57 -25.81 14.68
N LYS A 387 -4.56 -25.41 15.47
CA LYS A 387 -3.75 -24.20 15.23
C LYS A 387 -2.54 -24.42 14.33
N LEU A 388 -1.89 -25.57 14.41
CA LEU A 388 -0.58 -25.84 13.81
C LEU A 388 -0.62 -26.91 12.70
N GLY A 389 -1.80 -27.52 12.45
CA GLY A 389 -2.02 -28.48 11.38
C GLY A 389 -2.26 -29.91 11.89
N HIS A 390 -3.30 -30.56 11.38
CA HIS A 390 -3.80 -31.84 11.90
C HIS A 390 -2.80 -33.00 11.79
N ASP A 391 -2.17 -33.17 10.64
CA ASP A 391 -1.31 -34.32 10.32
C ASP A 391 0.14 -34.19 10.86
N ASN A 392 0.47 -33.02 11.39
CA ASN A 392 1.85 -32.66 11.71
C ASN A 392 2.17 -32.71 13.21
N VAL A 393 1.20 -33.02 14.07
CA VAL A 393 1.37 -32.93 15.53
C VAL A 393 1.60 -34.31 16.16
N HIS A 394 2.73 -34.47 16.83
CA HIS A 394 3.09 -35.65 17.60
C HIS A 394 3.15 -35.35 19.11
N GLY A 395 2.27 -36.00 19.87
CA GLY A 395 2.19 -35.89 21.33
C GLY A 395 3.00 -36.98 22.05
N ALA A 396 3.91 -36.57 22.92
CA ALA A 396 4.69 -37.42 23.82
C ALA A 396 4.66 -36.86 25.27
N THR A 397 3.49 -36.40 25.72
CA THR A 397 3.31 -35.79 27.05
C THR A 397 2.92 -36.83 28.11
N ARG A 398 3.37 -36.63 29.35
CA ARG A 398 3.12 -37.52 30.49
C ARG A 398 2.31 -36.82 31.58
N VAL A 399 1.34 -37.52 32.17
CA VAL A 399 0.53 -36.98 33.28
C VAL A 399 1.38 -36.82 34.55
N ASP A 400 1.21 -35.70 35.23
CA ASP A 400 1.80 -35.32 36.51
C ASP A 400 0.82 -34.42 37.27
N GLU A 401 0.18 -34.96 38.31
CA GLU A 401 -0.88 -34.25 39.06
C GLU A 401 -0.32 -33.19 40.02
N GLU A 402 1.00 -33.16 40.24
CA GLU A 402 1.66 -32.23 41.19
C GLU A 402 2.09 -30.91 40.53
N LEU A 403 1.60 -30.63 39.32
CA LEU A 403 1.94 -29.40 38.60
C LEU A 403 1.28 -28.16 39.21
N PRO A 404 1.91 -26.97 39.07
CA PRO A 404 1.36 -25.72 39.59
C PRO A 404 -0.02 -25.37 39.03
N ALA A 405 -0.79 -24.61 39.81
CA ALA A 405 -2.03 -24.01 39.33
C ALA A 405 -1.78 -23.12 38.09
N GLY A 406 -2.70 -23.14 37.13
CA GLY A 406 -2.57 -22.38 35.88
C GLY A 406 -1.68 -23.03 34.80
N TRP A 407 -1.12 -24.23 35.04
CA TRP A 407 -0.35 -24.97 34.04
C TRP A 407 -1.08 -25.14 32.69
N PRO A 408 -2.38 -25.48 32.63
CA PRO A 408 -3.12 -25.59 31.37
C PRO A 408 -3.19 -24.29 30.57
N VAL A 409 -3.32 -23.14 31.24
CA VAL A 409 -3.37 -21.84 30.55
C VAL A 409 -1.99 -21.52 29.97
N ARG A 410 -0.91 -21.81 30.72
CA ARG A 410 0.47 -21.60 30.26
C ARG A 410 0.84 -22.50 29.08
N THR A 411 0.43 -23.76 29.08
CA THR A 411 0.69 -24.68 27.97
C THR A 411 -0.05 -24.25 26.70
N LEU A 412 -1.30 -23.80 26.81
CA LEU A 412 -2.06 -23.26 25.67
C LEU A 412 -1.47 -21.95 25.16
N ALA A 413 -1.11 -21.02 26.04
CA ALA A 413 -0.45 -19.75 25.68
C ALA A 413 0.88 -19.98 24.94
N ALA A 414 1.65 -20.98 25.37
CA ALA A 414 2.87 -21.37 24.68
C ALA A 414 2.61 -21.89 23.27
N LEU A 415 1.52 -22.64 23.05
CA LEU A 415 1.15 -23.12 21.71
C LEU A 415 0.68 -21.99 20.80
N ASP A 416 -0.05 -21.00 21.34
CA ASP A 416 -0.41 -19.80 20.59
C ASP A 416 0.83 -19.00 20.18
N ALA A 417 1.78 -18.80 21.11
CA ALA A 417 3.05 -18.17 20.80
C ALA A 417 3.82 -18.93 19.70
N LEU A 418 3.86 -20.27 19.78
CA LEU A 418 4.51 -21.12 18.77
C LEU A 418 3.85 -21.00 17.39
N SER A 419 2.55 -20.72 17.32
CA SER A 419 1.82 -20.60 16.04
C SER A 419 2.25 -19.41 15.18
N VAL A 420 2.80 -18.36 15.82
CA VAL A 420 3.33 -17.15 15.16
C VAL A 420 4.72 -17.41 14.54
N LEU A 421 5.40 -18.48 14.96
CA LEU A 421 6.73 -18.83 14.48
C LEU A 421 6.66 -19.78 13.29
N HIS A 422 7.55 -19.60 12.33
CA HIS A 422 7.77 -20.56 11.25
C HIS A 422 8.52 -21.79 11.78
N ASP A 423 9.66 -21.54 12.41
CA ASP A 423 10.48 -22.51 13.13
C ASP A 423 10.65 -22.04 14.57
N GLY A 424 10.47 -22.92 15.56
CA GLY A 424 10.68 -22.48 16.94
C GLY A 424 10.47 -23.52 18.00
N LYS A 425 10.80 -23.14 19.22
CA LYS A 425 10.64 -23.94 20.43
C LYS A 425 10.08 -23.07 21.53
N VAL A 426 9.04 -23.56 22.18
CA VAL A 426 8.51 -23.01 23.42
C VAL A 426 8.75 -23.97 24.57
N THR A 427 9.17 -23.45 25.71
CA THR A 427 9.42 -24.21 26.93
C THR A 427 8.68 -23.57 28.09
N VAL A 428 7.73 -24.30 28.67
CA VAL A 428 7.01 -23.91 29.88
C VAL A 428 7.66 -24.57 31.08
N THR A 429 7.95 -23.77 32.09
CA THR A 429 8.48 -24.20 33.39
C THR A 429 7.56 -23.73 34.51
N ARG A 430 7.87 -24.10 35.75
CA ARG A 430 7.15 -23.57 36.93
C ARG A 430 7.22 -22.05 37.00
N ASP A 431 8.37 -21.49 36.64
CA ASP A 431 8.68 -20.09 36.89
C ASP A 431 8.29 -19.21 35.69
N GLY A 432 8.35 -19.73 34.46
CA GLY A 432 8.05 -18.93 33.26
C GLY A 432 7.94 -19.70 31.94
N ILE A 433 7.82 -18.96 30.85
CA ILE A 433 7.79 -19.45 29.46
C ILE A 433 8.95 -18.86 28.68
N SER A 434 9.73 -19.72 28.03
CA SER A 434 10.77 -19.33 27.07
C SER A 434 10.31 -19.65 25.64
N VAL A 435 10.43 -18.69 24.73
CA VAL A 435 10.05 -18.79 23.32
C VAL A 435 11.25 -18.39 22.46
N ASN A 436 11.72 -19.31 21.62
CA ASN A 436 12.84 -19.07 20.73
C ASN A 436 12.50 -19.53 19.31
N GLY A 437 12.79 -18.72 18.29
CA GLY A 437 12.58 -19.14 16.91
C GLY A 437 12.77 -18.07 15.85
N VAL A 438 12.26 -18.37 14.66
CA VAL A 438 12.31 -17.53 13.47
C VAL A 438 10.90 -17.31 12.95
N SER A 439 10.59 -16.08 12.54
CA SER A 439 9.34 -15.75 11.87
C SER A 439 9.59 -14.91 10.63
N GLY A 440 8.67 -15.05 9.66
CA GLY A 440 8.57 -14.17 8.51
C GLY A 440 7.80 -12.89 8.79
N ASP A 441 7.13 -12.78 9.94
CA ASP A 441 6.45 -11.55 10.35
C ASP A 441 7.44 -10.65 11.11
N PRO A 442 7.71 -9.40 10.64
CA PRO A 442 8.55 -8.46 11.38
C PRO A 442 7.95 -8.05 12.74
N GLN A 443 6.65 -8.29 12.98
CA GLN A 443 5.93 -8.03 14.23
C GLN A 443 5.70 -9.29 15.09
N ALA A 444 6.40 -10.39 14.79
CA ALA A 444 6.22 -11.65 15.50
C ALA A 444 6.49 -11.51 17.01
N SER A 445 7.57 -10.84 17.41
CA SER A 445 7.91 -10.66 18.83
C SER A 445 6.83 -9.86 19.58
N ASP A 446 6.39 -8.74 18.99
CA ASP A 446 5.29 -7.92 19.53
C ASP A 446 4.01 -8.74 19.69
N THR A 447 3.67 -9.54 18.68
CA THR A 447 2.46 -10.37 18.67
C THR A 447 2.53 -11.48 19.72
N ILE A 448 3.66 -12.19 19.81
CA ILE A 448 3.88 -13.23 20.82
C ILE A 448 3.82 -12.65 22.23
N SER A 449 4.48 -11.52 22.47
CA SER A 449 4.45 -10.85 23.78
C SER A 449 3.03 -10.48 24.19
N ARG A 450 2.21 -9.97 23.25
CA ARG A 450 0.80 -9.64 23.49
C ARG A 450 -0.06 -10.87 23.79
N ILE A 451 0.12 -11.97 23.04
CA ILE A 451 -0.54 -13.26 23.31
C ILE A 451 -0.23 -13.71 24.74
N LEU A 452 1.06 -13.77 25.09
CA LEU A 452 1.48 -14.26 26.40
C LEU A 452 1.01 -13.34 27.53
N THR A 453 1.12 -12.03 27.37
CA THR A 453 0.70 -11.06 28.39
C THR A 453 -0.82 -11.08 28.59
N SER A 454 -1.60 -11.13 27.50
CA SER A 454 -3.08 -11.19 27.60
C SER A 454 -3.60 -12.46 28.26
N GLN A 455 -2.91 -13.59 28.09
CA GLN A 455 -3.35 -14.88 28.63
C GLN A 455 -2.77 -15.17 30.02
N LEU A 456 -1.59 -14.64 30.35
CA LEU A 456 -0.85 -14.98 31.57
C LEU A 456 -0.77 -13.82 32.58
N GLY A 457 -1.10 -12.61 32.16
CA GLY A 457 -0.93 -11.38 32.93
C GLY A 457 0.48 -10.78 32.82
N GLU A 458 0.59 -9.55 33.30
CA GLU A 458 1.80 -8.71 33.29
C GLU A 458 2.95 -9.25 34.15
N ASP A 459 2.64 -10.04 35.19
CA ASP A 459 3.61 -10.59 36.15
C ASP A 459 4.32 -11.87 35.63
N ALA A 460 3.94 -12.34 34.43
CA ALA A 460 4.43 -13.59 33.86
C ALA A 460 5.91 -13.47 33.44
N GLN A 461 6.75 -14.39 33.93
CA GLN A 461 8.15 -14.46 33.49
C GLN A 461 8.21 -15.07 32.09
N ILE A 462 8.33 -14.19 31.10
CA ILE A 462 8.53 -14.57 29.70
C ILE A 462 10.02 -14.39 29.38
N ASP A 463 10.55 -15.24 28.51
CA ASP A 463 11.88 -15.14 27.90
C ASP A 463 11.66 -15.30 26.38
N LEU A 464 11.97 -14.28 25.58
CA LEU A 464 11.57 -14.22 24.17
C LEU A 464 12.80 -13.93 23.29
N SER A 465 13.07 -14.81 22.33
CA SER A 465 14.16 -14.64 21.37
C SER A 465 13.67 -15.00 19.98
N VAL A 466 13.13 -14.02 19.25
CA VAL A 466 12.54 -14.24 17.93
C VAL A 466 13.28 -13.42 16.88
N LYS A 467 13.72 -14.11 15.82
CA LYS A 467 14.45 -13.50 14.71
C LYS A 467 13.55 -13.36 13.48
N TYR A 468 13.54 -12.16 12.90
CA TYR A 468 12.90 -11.94 11.60
C TYR A 468 13.78 -12.44 10.46
N ASP A 469 13.23 -13.30 9.60
CA ASP A 469 13.84 -13.68 8.32
C ASP A 469 13.00 -13.16 7.16
N LYS A 470 13.54 -12.15 6.47
CA LYS A 470 12.90 -11.51 5.32
C LYS A 470 12.52 -12.48 4.19
N ARG A 471 13.19 -13.64 4.08
CA ARG A 471 12.86 -14.65 3.05
C ARG A 471 11.56 -15.40 3.35
N LEU A 472 11.14 -15.43 4.60
CA LEU A 472 9.91 -16.05 5.07
C LEU A 472 8.75 -15.06 5.13
N ASP A 473 9.00 -13.78 4.81
CA ASP A 473 7.98 -12.73 4.84
C ASP A 473 6.92 -12.98 3.77
N GLU A 474 5.75 -13.45 4.23
CA GLU A 474 4.65 -13.85 3.37
C GLU A 474 4.18 -12.68 2.52
N VAL A 475 4.18 -11.45 3.05
CA VAL A 475 3.73 -10.23 2.35
C VAL A 475 4.65 -9.92 1.17
N LEU A 476 5.97 -10.07 1.35
CA LEU A 476 6.94 -9.89 0.27
C LEU A 476 6.90 -11.03 -0.76
N ALA A 477 6.44 -12.21 -0.35
CA ALA A 477 6.34 -13.41 -1.18
C ALA A 477 4.97 -13.58 -1.87
N LEU A 478 4.03 -12.65 -1.70
CA LEU A 478 2.70 -12.76 -2.31
C LEU A 478 2.80 -12.77 -3.84
N PRO A 479 2.15 -13.73 -4.52
CA PRO A 479 2.09 -13.77 -5.96
C PRO A 479 1.22 -12.64 -6.50
N THR A 480 1.58 -12.13 -7.67
CA THR A 480 0.70 -11.27 -8.48
C THR A 480 -0.46 -12.08 -9.08
N GLY A 481 -1.55 -11.43 -9.49
CA GLY A 481 -2.67 -12.10 -10.15
C GLY A 481 -2.23 -12.90 -11.39
N LYS A 482 -1.28 -12.37 -12.16
CA LYS A 482 -0.64 -13.10 -13.27
C LYS A 482 0.10 -14.35 -12.84
N GLU A 483 0.90 -14.29 -11.77
CA GLU A 483 1.61 -15.45 -11.24
C GLU A 483 0.64 -16.50 -10.69
N CYS A 484 -0.47 -16.06 -10.08
CA CYS A 484 -1.56 -16.93 -9.65
C CYS A 484 -2.19 -17.70 -10.82
N VAL A 485 -2.62 -16.98 -11.86
CA VAL A 485 -3.23 -17.60 -13.05
C VAL A 485 -2.24 -18.51 -13.78
N ALA A 486 -0.98 -18.09 -13.93
CA ALA A 486 0.06 -18.92 -14.52
C ALA A 486 0.25 -20.23 -13.74
N ARG A 487 0.29 -20.16 -12.40
CA ARG A 487 0.41 -21.33 -11.52
C ARG A 487 -0.80 -22.27 -11.65
N LEU A 488 -2.01 -21.73 -11.66
CA LEU A 488 -3.24 -22.52 -11.82
C LEU A 488 -3.28 -23.23 -13.17
N ASN A 489 -2.96 -22.52 -14.25
CA ASN A 489 -2.93 -23.08 -15.60
C ASN A 489 -1.80 -24.12 -15.77
N ASP A 490 -0.65 -23.93 -15.12
CA ASP A 490 0.40 -24.94 -15.10
C ASP A 490 0.00 -26.19 -14.29
N THR A 491 -0.80 -26.03 -13.24
CA THR A 491 -1.43 -27.17 -12.55
C THR A 491 -2.40 -27.90 -13.47
N LEU A 492 -3.26 -27.20 -14.21
CA LEU A 492 -4.18 -27.80 -15.20
C LEU A 492 -3.45 -28.55 -16.33
N LYS A 493 -2.29 -28.05 -16.78
CA LYS A 493 -1.46 -28.76 -17.78
C LYS A 493 -0.89 -30.07 -17.25
N LYS A 494 -0.59 -30.14 -15.96
CA LYS A 494 -0.02 -31.34 -15.30
C LYS A 494 -1.10 -32.34 -14.88
N LYS A 495 -2.24 -31.83 -14.41
CA LYS A 495 -3.39 -32.59 -13.93
C LYS A 495 -4.66 -31.99 -14.52
N LYS A 496 -5.19 -32.64 -15.54
CA LYS A 496 -6.40 -32.20 -16.23
C LYS A 496 -7.64 -32.43 -15.35
N VAL A 497 -8.64 -31.56 -15.49
CA VAL A 497 -9.99 -31.78 -14.95
C VAL A 497 -10.86 -32.30 -16.08
N ASP A 498 -11.24 -33.57 -15.95
CA ASP A 498 -12.10 -34.29 -16.88
C ASP A 498 -13.52 -34.45 -16.32
N PHE A 499 -14.46 -34.70 -17.22
CA PHE A 499 -15.88 -34.80 -16.92
C PHE A 499 -16.47 -36.04 -17.57
N ASP A 500 -17.52 -36.59 -16.97
CA ASP A 500 -18.24 -37.71 -17.56
C ASP A 500 -18.77 -37.35 -18.96
N PRO A 501 -18.86 -38.32 -19.90
CA PRO A 501 -19.29 -38.07 -21.27
C PRO A 501 -20.64 -37.34 -21.35
N GLY A 502 -20.67 -36.20 -22.05
CA GLY A 502 -21.88 -35.39 -22.22
C GLY A 502 -22.39 -34.73 -20.93
N SER A 503 -21.60 -34.74 -19.85
CA SER A 503 -21.98 -34.24 -18.53
C SER A 503 -21.05 -33.13 -18.03
N ALA A 504 -21.54 -32.36 -17.06
CA ALA A 504 -20.78 -31.43 -16.25
C ALA A 504 -20.32 -32.04 -14.91
N GLN A 505 -20.63 -33.32 -14.67
CA GLN A 505 -20.14 -34.06 -13.52
C GLN A 505 -18.63 -34.28 -13.65
N VAL A 506 -17.87 -33.82 -12.67
CA VAL A 506 -16.41 -34.03 -12.62
C VAL A 506 -16.14 -35.52 -12.40
N ALA A 507 -15.25 -36.09 -13.23
CA ALA A 507 -14.87 -37.49 -13.15
C ALA A 507 -14.12 -37.79 -11.83
N SER A 508 -14.27 -38.99 -11.27
CA SER A 508 -13.64 -39.36 -10.01
C SER A 508 -12.11 -39.33 -10.06
N GLU A 509 -11.50 -39.65 -11.21
CA GLU A 509 -10.06 -39.49 -11.44
C GLU A 509 -9.57 -38.03 -11.39
N SER A 510 -10.46 -37.05 -11.53
CA SER A 510 -10.11 -35.61 -11.52
C SER A 510 -10.16 -34.97 -10.13
N LEU A 511 -10.53 -35.72 -9.08
CA LEU A 511 -10.52 -35.21 -7.71
C LEU A 511 -9.13 -34.77 -7.25
N ASP A 512 -8.09 -35.52 -7.65
CA ASP A 512 -6.68 -35.20 -7.42
C ASP A 512 -6.22 -33.91 -8.12
N ALA A 513 -6.86 -33.56 -9.23
CA ALA A 513 -6.60 -32.31 -9.96
C ALA A 513 -7.24 -31.13 -9.23
N LEU A 514 -8.48 -31.28 -8.75
CA LEU A 514 -9.15 -30.28 -7.91
C LEU A 514 -8.40 -30.04 -6.60
N ASP A 515 -7.84 -31.08 -5.96
CA ASP A 515 -6.99 -30.93 -4.76
C ASP A 515 -5.73 -30.12 -5.06
N ALA A 516 -5.10 -30.37 -6.21
CA ALA A 516 -3.91 -29.64 -6.63
C ALA A 516 -4.23 -28.18 -6.98
N LEU A 517 -5.40 -27.92 -7.58
CA LEU A 517 -5.89 -26.57 -7.86
C LEU A 517 -6.19 -25.82 -6.58
N ALA A 518 -6.88 -26.43 -5.61
CA ALA A 518 -7.16 -25.82 -4.32
C ALA A 518 -5.86 -25.42 -3.59
N LYS A 519 -4.85 -26.29 -3.58
CA LYS A 519 -3.51 -25.95 -3.07
C LYS A 519 -2.85 -24.80 -3.84
N SER A 520 -3.01 -24.80 -5.16
CA SER A 520 -2.48 -23.73 -6.04
C SER A 520 -3.25 -22.42 -5.93
N MET A 521 -4.41 -22.39 -5.24
CA MET A 521 -5.20 -21.19 -5.00
C MET A 521 -4.77 -20.44 -3.72
N LYS A 522 -3.89 -21.02 -2.90
CA LYS A 522 -3.37 -20.36 -1.68
C LYS A 522 -2.73 -19.00 -2.02
N ASN A 523 -3.15 -17.94 -1.33
CA ASN A 523 -2.72 -16.55 -1.55
C ASN A 523 -3.11 -15.96 -2.92
N CYS A 524 -4.11 -16.55 -3.60
CA CYS A 524 -4.61 -16.08 -4.91
C CYS A 524 -6.11 -15.80 -4.95
N THR A 525 -6.85 -16.16 -3.88
CA THR A 525 -8.31 -16.01 -3.77
C THR A 525 -8.80 -14.57 -3.86
N ASP A 526 -7.90 -13.62 -3.63
CA ASP A 526 -8.24 -12.21 -3.53
C ASP A 526 -8.30 -11.58 -4.93
N PHE A 527 -7.79 -12.25 -5.97
CA PHE A 527 -7.86 -11.77 -7.35
C PHE A 527 -9.15 -12.21 -8.04
N LYS A 528 -9.75 -11.30 -8.81
CA LYS A 528 -10.87 -11.67 -9.69
C LYS A 528 -10.37 -12.49 -10.86
N MET A 529 -10.85 -13.72 -10.98
CA MET A 529 -10.45 -14.66 -12.01
C MET A 529 -11.66 -15.32 -12.65
N GLU A 530 -11.58 -15.53 -13.96
CA GLU A 530 -12.55 -16.31 -14.73
C GLU A 530 -12.07 -17.75 -14.83
N VAL A 531 -12.97 -18.71 -14.59
CA VAL A 531 -12.83 -20.11 -14.95
C VAL A 531 -13.50 -20.29 -16.31
N ALA A 532 -12.68 -20.31 -17.35
CA ALA A 532 -13.10 -20.43 -18.74
C ALA A 532 -13.23 -21.91 -19.14
N GLY A 533 -14.43 -22.32 -19.56
CA GLY A 533 -14.71 -23.66 -20.06
C GLY A 533 -14.79 -23.73 -21.58
N TYR A 534 -14.19 -24.75 -22.17
CA TYR A 534 -14.17 -24.99 -23.62
C TYR A 534 -14.58 -26.43 -23.96
N THR A 535 -15.22 -26.60 -25.12
CA THR A 535 -15.57 -27.91 -25.68
C THR A 535 -14.91 -28.10 -27.05
N ASP A 536 -14.94 -29.32 -27.56
CA ASP A 536 -14.69 -29.59 -28.98
C ASP A 536 -15.92 -29.24 -29.84
N ASN A 537 -15.83 -29.53 -31.14
CA ASN A 537 -16.89 -29.26 -32.11
C ASN A 537 -17.97 -30.36 -32.21
N GLN A 538 -18.03 -31.31 -31.28
CA GLN A 538 -19.00 -32.39 -31.32
C GLN A 538 -20.27 -31.95 -30.59
N GLY A 539 -21.34 -31.70 -31.33
CA GLY A 539 -22.62 -31.29 -30.76
C GLY A 539 -23.23 -30.11 -31.49
N ARG A 540 -24.30 -29.55 -30.92
CA ARG A 540 -24.81 -28.25 -31.36
C ARG A 540 -24.10 -27.18 -30.55
N GLU A 541 -23.74 -26.08 -31.20
CA GLU A 541 -23.07 -24.93 -30.59
C GLU A 541 -23.71 -24.48 -29.28
N GLU A 542 -25.04 -24.35 -29.23
CA GLU A 542 -25.80 -23.96 -28.03
C GLU A 542 -25.64 -24.98 -26.89
N MET A 543 -25.64 -26.28 -27.20
CA MET A 543 -25.43 -27.33 -26.21
C MET A 543 -23.98 -27.32 -25.70
N ASN A 544 -23.02 -27.05 -26.59
CA ASN A 544 -21.61 -26.94 -26.27
C ASN A 544 -21.32 -25.72 -25.38
N LEU A 545 -21.97 -24.59 -25.66
CA LEU A 545 -21.90 -23.40 -24.83
C LEU A 545 -22.45 -23.66 -23.43
N GLN A 546 -23.66 -24.24 -23.33
CA GLN A 546 -24.27 -24.57 -22.05
C GLN A 546 -23.43 -25.59 -21.26
N LEU A 547 -22.91 -26.63 -21.92
CA LEU A 547 -22.08 -27.64 -21.30
C LEU A 547 -20.77 -27.05 -20.76
N SER A 548 -20.10 -26.20 -21.54
CA SER A 548 -18.87 -25.53 -21.12
C SER A 548 -19.09 -24.61 -19.90
N GLN A 549 -20.21 -23.90 -19.85
CA GLN A 549 -20.61 -23.06 -18.71
C GLN A 549 -20.83 -23.91 -17.45
N GLN A 550 -21.58 -25.01 -17.57
CA GLN A 550 -21.84 -25.90 -16.44
C GLN A 550 -20.56 -26.55 -15.91
N ARG A 551 -19.63 -26.90 -16.80
CA ARG A 551 -18.32 -27.47 -16.43
C ARG A 551 -17.47 -26.47 -15.66
N ALA A 552 -17.40 -25.21 -16.10
CA ALA A 552 -16.73 -24.15 -15.37
C ALA A 552 -17.34 -23.95 -13.97
N GLN A 553 -18.66 -23.96 -13.85
CA GLN A 553 -19.36 -23.89 -12.56
C GLN A 553 -19.07 -25.11 -11.66
N ALA A 554 -18.98 -26.31 -12.24
CA ALA A 554 -18.65 -27.52 -11.50
C ALA A 554 -17.21 -27.47 -10.94
N VAL A 555 -16.25 -26.88 -11.67
CA VAL A 555 -14.89 -26.64 -11.15
C VAL A 555 -14.93 -25.67 -9.97
N ILE A 556 -15.65 -24.55 -10.09
CA ILE A 556 -15.79 -23.58 -8.97
C ILE A 556 -16.40 -24.26 -7.75
N ARG A 557 -17.46 -25.04 -7.92
CA ARG A 557 -18.07 -25.80 -6.82
C ARG A 557 -17.10 -26.81 -6.20
N GLY A 558 -16.35 -27.52 -7.04
CA GLY A 558 -15.33 -28.47 -6.57
C GLY A 558 -14.20 -27.81 -5.77
N LEU A 559 -13.88 -26.54 -6.04
CA LEU A 559 -12.95 -25.74 -5.24
C LEU A 559 -13.59 -25.26 -3.94
N LEU A 560 -14.86 -24.85 -3.97
CA LEU A 560 -15.62 -24.48 -2.77
C LEU A 560 -15.67 -25.64 -1.76
N ASP A 561 -15.95 -26.86 -2.23
CA ASP A 561 -15.97 -28.06 -1.40
C ASP A 561 -14.61 -28.35 -0.72
N ARG A 562 -13.53 -27.76 -1.23
CA ARG A 562 -12.16 -27.83 -0.70
C ARG A 562 -11.78 -26.62 0.15
N GLY A 563 -12.73 -25.76 0.48
CA GLY A 563 -12.54 -24.59 1.33
C GLY A 563 -11.90 -23.39 0.62
N VAL A 564 -11.91 -23.35 -0.71
CA VAL A 564 -11.45 -22.19 -1.46
C VAL A 564 -12.56 -21.13 -1.47
N LEU A 565 -12.23 -19.89 -1.10
CA LEU A 565 -13.13 -18.74 -1.27
C LEU A 565 -13.36 -18.48 -2.76
N ILE A 566 -14.61 -18.59 -3.20
CA ILE A 566 -14.99 -18.46 -4.62
C ILE A 566 -15.60 -17.11 -4.97
N GLY A 567 -15.71 -16.17 -4.02
CA GLY A 567 -16.40 -14.88 -4.24
C GLY A 567 -15.79 -14.03 -5.36
N ASN A 568 -14.53 -14.28 -5.69
CA ASN A 568 -13.79 -13.62 -6.76
C ASN A 568 -13.63 -14.50 -8.02
N LEU A 569 -14.31 -15.64 -8.11
CA LEU A 569 -14.27 -16.53 -9.27
C LEU A 569 -15.56 -16.41 -10.10
N GLU A 570 -15.41 -16.15 -11.39
CA GLU A 570 -16.52 -16.15 -12.35
C GLU A 570 -16.43 -17.37 -13.26
N ALA A 571 -17.52 -18.12 -13.46
CA ALA A 571 -17.54 -19.20 -14.44
C ALA A 571 -18.05 -18.69 -15.79
N LYS A 572 -17.32 -19.00 -16.87
CA LYS A 572 -17.74 -18.66 -18.22
C LYS A 572 -17.51 -19.77 -19.23
N GLY A 573 -18.57 -20.13 -19.95
CA GLY A 573 -18.52 -21.08 -21.05
C GLY A 573 -18.25 -20.39 -22.39
N TYR A 574 -17.32 -20.93 -23.17
CA TYR A 574 -17.03 -20.48 -24.54
C TYR A 574 -17.44 -21.49 -25.61
N GLY A 575 -17.94 -22.67 -25.22
CA GLY A 575 -18.27 -23.76 -26.13
C GLY A 575 -17.09 -24.11 -27.05
N GLU A 576 -17.38 -24.23 -28.34
CA GLU A 576 -16.42 -24.61 -29.38
C GLU A 576 -15.76 -23.41 -30.10
N ALA A 577 -16.09 -22.18 -29.70
CA ALA A 577 -15.76 -20.97 -30.46
C ALA A 577 -14.26 -20.61 -30.47
N GLN A 578 -13.46 -21.17 -29.56
CA GLN A 578 -12.03 -20.87 -29.41
C GLN A 578 -11.18 -22.15 -29.35
N PRO A 579 -11.04 -22.87 -30.48
CA PRO A 579 -10.22 -24.08 -30.53
C PRO A 579 -8.72 -23.72 -30.50
N ILE A 580 -7.94 -24.48 -29.74
CA ILE A 580 -6.48 -24.37 -29.69
C ILE A 580 -5.78 -25.42 -30.55
N ALA A 581 -6.53 -26.41 -31.06
CA ALA A 581 -6.07 -27.45 -31.96
C ALA A 581 -7.16 -27.86 -32.98
N SER A 582 -6.76 -28.56 -34.03
CA SER A 582 -7.71 -29.07 -35.04
C SER A 582 -8.68 -30.09 -34.43
N ASN A 583 -9.98 -29.86 -34.65
CA ASN A 583 -11.04 -30.79 -34.24
C ASN A 583 -11.13 -32.05 -35.12
N ASP A 584 -10.30 -32.17 -36.17
CA ASP A 584 -10.32 -33.32 -37.08
C ASP A 584 -9.72 -34.57 -36.45
N THR A 585 -8.87 -34.39 -35.43
CA THR A 585 -8.20 -35.48 -34.71
C THR A 585 -8.75 -35.62 -33.30
N GLU A 586 -8.80 -36.85 -32.77
CA GLU A 586 -9.22 -37.07 -31.38
C GLU A 586 -8.31 -36.33 -30.40
N GLN A 587 -7.00 -36.34 -30.65
CA GLN A 587 -6.03 -35.61 -29.84
C GLN A 587 -6.31 -34.10 -29.83
N GLY A 588 -6.69 -33.51 -30.96
CA GLY A 588 -7.03 -32.09 -31.03
C GLY A 588 -8.36 -31.75 -30.36
N ARG A 589 -9.37 -32.63 -30.46
CA ARG A 589 -10.62 -32.50 -29.70
C ARG A 589 -10.37 -32.57 -28.19
N GLU A 590 -9.54 -33.49 -27.74
CA GLU A 590 -9.14 -33.61 -26.33
C GLU A 590 -8.45 -32.33 -25.82
N MET A 591 -7.60 -31.69 -26.63
CA MET A 591 -6.98 -30.40 -26.26
C MET A 591 -8.01 -29.25 -26.20
N ASN A 592 -9.05 -29.29 -27.03
CA ASN A 592 -10.10 -28.27 -27.04
C ASN A 592 -11.06 -28.42 -25.84
N ARG A 593 -11.30 -29.65 -25.35
CA ARG A 593 -12.02 -29.93 -24.09
C ARG A 593 -11.15 -29.55 -22.89
N ARG A 594 -11.17 -28.27 -22.46
CA ARG A 594 -10.31 -27.79 -21.38
C ARG A 594 -10.99 -26.78 -20.46
N ILE A 595 -10.39 -26.61 -19.29
CA ILE A 595 -10.62 -25.49 -18.39
C ILE A 595 -9.38 -24.61 -18.41
N GLU A 596 -9.55 -23.29 -18.26
CA GLU A 596 -8.46 -22.32 -18.16
C GLU A 596 -8.84 -21.26 -17.14
N PHE A 597 -7.86 -20.78 -16.37
CA PHE A 597 -8.03 -19.59 -15.53
C PHE A 597 -7.58 -18.37 -16.30
N VAL A 598 -8.36 -17.30 -16.24
CA VAL A 598 -8.05 -15.99 -16.84
C VAL A 598 -8.14 -14.93 -15.76
N LEU A 599 -7.17 -14.02 -15.72
CA LEU A 599 -7.20 -12.92 -14.77
C LEU A 599 -8.17 -11.85 -15.30
N LEU A 600 -9.18 -11.49 -14.49
CA LEU A 600 -10.12 -10.42 -14.81
C LEU A 600 -9.64 -9.08 -14.28
N ASP A 601 -9.04 -9.07 -13.07
CA ASP A 601 -8.52 -7.87 -12.42
C ASP A 601 -7.19 -8.18 -11.72
N GLU A 602 -6.20 -7.30 -11.90
CA GLU A 602 -4.90 -7.38 -11.21
C GLU A 602 -4.97 -6.78 -9.80
N THR A 603 -6.06 -6.10 -9.46
CA THR A 603 -6.34 -5.57 -8.14
C THR A 603 -6.92 -6.68 -7.26
N PRO A 604 -6.28 -7.00 -6.12
CA PRO A 604 -6.91 -7.87 -5.15
C PRO A 604 -8.10 -7.16 -4.51
N VAL A 605 -9.22 -7.87 -4.36
CA VAL A 605 -10.38 -7.44 -3.58
C VAL A 605 -9.98 -7.52 -2.10
N GLY A 606 -10.08 -6.41 -1.38
CA GLY A 606 -9.78 -6.36 0.06
C GLY A 606 -10.70 -7.28 0.89
N ASP A 607 -10.20 -7.75 2.04
CA ASP A 607 -10.86 -8.74 2.91
C ASP A 607 -12.24 -8.31 3.46
N ASP A 608 -12.61 -7.02 3.36
CA ASP A 608 -13.87 -6.49 3.87
C ASP A 608 -15.09 -6.69 2.94
N ALA A 609 -14.90 -7.27 1.75
CA ALA A 609 -15.98 -7.53 0.78
C ALA A 609 -16.57 -8.95 0.84
N LEU A 610 -16.46 -9.65 1.97
CA LEU A 610 -17.27 -10.84 2.23
C LEU A 610 -18.59 -10.38 2.88
N PRO A 611 -19.76 -10.61 2.26
CA PRO A 611 -21.02 -10.51 2.98
C PRO A 611 -20.94 -11.48 4.16
N ASN A 612 -21.23 -10.99 5.37
CA ASN A 612 -21.47 -11.82 6.53
C ASN A 612 -22.55 -12.86 6.18
N ALA A 613 -22.13 -14.06 5.79
CA ALA A 613 -23.01 -15.20 5.57
C ALA A 613 -23.40 -15.80 6.93
N THR A 614 -24.06 -15.01 7.78
CA THR A 614 -24.79 -15.44 8.99
C THR A 614 -25.71 -14.32 9.49
N ALA A 615 -26.47 -13.64 8.61
CA ALA A 615 -27.51 -12.72 9.07
C ALA A 615 -28.60 -12.43 8.02
N ASP A 616 -29.01 -13.38 7.18
CA ASP A 616 -30.32 -13.27 6.54
C ASP A 616 -30.82 -14.64 6.03
N ALA A 617 -31.36 -15.44 6.96
CA ALA A 617 -32.08 -16.66 6.63
C ALA A 617 -33.40 -16.73 7.39
N THR A 618 -34.10 -15.60 7.51
CA THR A 618 -35.52 -15.57 7.92
C THR A 618 -36.22 -14.33 7.36
N ALA A 619 -36.38 -14.23 6.05
CA ALA A 619 -37.44 -13.41 5.45
C ALA A 619 -37.70 -13.83 4.00
N GLY A 620 -38.93 -14.27 3.70
CA GLY A 620 -39.46 -14.29 2.33
C GLY A 620 -39.40 -15.61 1.57
N ALA A 621 -40.04 -16.66 2.10
CA ALA A 621 -40.55 -17.74 1.25
C ALA A 621 -42.07 -17.56 1.11
N GLU A 622 -42.49 -16.93 0.01
CA GLU A 622 -43.87 -17.01 -0.50
C GLU A 622 -43.82 -17.52 -1.95
N ASP A 623 -44.41 -18.71 -2.11
CA ASP A 623 -45.22 -19.21 -3.22
C ASP A 623 -44.67 -19.25 -4.66
N GLY A 624 -44.36 -20.47 -5.10
CA GLY A 624 -44.20 -20.81 -6.51
C GLY A 624 -43.69 -22.22 -6.80
N GLU A 625 -44.43 -23.26 -6.42
CA GLU A 625 -44.17 -24.65 -6.86
C GLU A 625 -44.28 -24.80 -8.38
N PRO A 626 -43.40 -25.61 -9.02
CA PRO A 626 -43.77 -26.35 -10.21
C PRO A 626 -43.96 -27.83 -9.87
N HIS A 627 -45.20 -28.26 -10.03
CA HIS A 627 -45.65 -29.66 -10.01
C HIS A 627 -44.75 -30.61 -10.82
N TRP A 628 -44.37 -31.73 -10.20
CA TRP A 628 -44.05 -32.97 -10.91
C TRP A 628 -44.85 -34.14 -10.34
N ASN A 629 -45.85 -34.58 -11.09
CA ASN A 629 -46.56 -35.85 -10.90
C ASN A 629 -45.83 -36.96 -11.65
N GLY A 630 -45.51 -38.06 -10.98
CA GLY A 630 -44.99 -39.25 -11.64
C GLY A 630 -44.63 -40.36 -10.66
N ALA A 631 -45.61 -41.21 -10.37
CA ALA A 631 -45.57 -42.30 -9.39
C ALA A 631 -44.49 -43.36 -9.65
N VAL A 632 -43.94 -43.89 -8.57
CA VAL A 632 -43.49 -45.29 -8.48
C VAL A 632 -43.98 -45.86 -7.15
N THR A 633 -44.78 -46.90 -7.26
CA THR A 633 -45.32 -47.75 -6.18
C THR A 633 -44.24 -48.62 -5.57
N ASP A 634 -44.23 -48.79 -4.25
CA ASP A 634 -44.07 -50.13 -3.67
C ASP A 634 -44.71 -50.19 -2.28
N ASP A 635 -45.38 -51.31 -2.06
CA ASP A 635 -46.24 -51.63 -0.94
C ASP A 635 -45.45 -52.02 0.32
N GLY A 636 -46.03 -51.80 1.50
CA GLY A 636 -45.70 -52.62 2.67
C GLY A 636 -45.60 -51.89 4.01
N ALA A 637 -46.75 -51.57 4.59
CA ALA A 637 -46.87 -51.56 6.05
C ALA A 637 -47.03 -53.02 6.56
N PRO A 638 -46.85 -53.27 7.85
CA PRO A 638 -48.07 -53.23 8.65
C PRO A 638 -47.94 -52.50 9.99
N ALA A 639 -49.12 -52.04 10.40
CA ALA A 639 -49.52 -51.39 11.63
C ALA A 639 -49.22 -52.20 12.91
N THR A 640 -49.22 -51.47 14.03
CA THR A 640 -49.95 -51.88 15.23
C THR A 640 -50.74 -50.71 15.79
N GLU A 641 -52.03 -50.94 15.93
CA GLU A 641 -53.02 -50.16 16.66
C GLU A 641 -52.71 -50.13 18.16
N ASP A 642 -53.12 -49.07 18.86
CA ASP A 642 -53.98 -49.27 20.02
C ASP A 642 -54.76 -47.99 20.39
N ALA A 643 -56.02 -48.23 20.71
CA ALA A 643 -57.05 -47.25 21.05
C ALA A 643 -57.25 -47.18 22.57
N ALA A 644 -57.66 -46.03 23.11
CA ALA A 644 -58.62 -45.97 24.22
C ALA A 644 -59.16 -44.55 24.44
N GLN A 645 -60.48 -44.48 24.51
CA GLN A 645 -61.34 -43.39 24.94
C GLN A 645 -61.23 -43.17 26.47
N ASP A 646 -61.51 -41.96 27.00
CA ASP A 646 -62.77 -41.68 27.72
C ASP A 646 -62.88 -40.24 28.33
N GLN A 647 -64.11 -39.70 28.25
CA GLN A 647 -64.85 -38.83 29.17
C GLN A 647 -64.43 -37.38 29.58
N SER A 648 -65.19 -36.44 29.00
CA SER A 648 -66.07 -35.39 29.61
C SER A 648 -65.62 -34.51 30.78
N GLY A 649 -65.77 -33.19 30.60
CA GLY A 649 -65.94 -32.20 31.66
C GLY A 649 -66.07 -30.77 31.11
N ASP A 650 -67.29 -30.23 31.11
CA ASP A 650 -67.62 -28.81 30.83
C ASP A 650 -66.95 -27.85 31.83
N GLY A 651 -66.54 -26.67 31.35
CA GLY A 651 -66.01 -25.60 32.20
C GLY A 651 -65.56 -24.37 31.42
N ASP A 652 -66.52 -23.51 31.10
CA ASP A 652 -66.39 -22.16 30.55
C ASP A 652 -65.34 -21.30 31.29
N THR A 653 -64.41 -20.68 30.55
CA THR A 653 -63.97 -19.27 30.76
C THR A 653 -62.94 -18.86 29.72
N ALA A 654 -63.27 -17.79 29.00
CA ALA A 654 -62.39 -17.09 28.08
C ALA A 654 -61.21 -16.40 28.79
N ALA A 655 -59.99 -16.64 28.30
CA ALA A 655 -58.86 -15.74 28.48
C ALA A 655 -57.84 -15.97 27.35
N LYS A 656 -57.68 -14.95 26.50
CA LYS A 656 -56.67 -14.86 25.44
C LYS A 656 -55.53 -14.01 26.00
N PRO A 657 -54.26 -14.48 26.10
CA PRO A 657 -53.13 -13.62 26.38
C PRO A 657 -52.61 -13.00 25.09
N GLU A 658 -52.35 -11.69 25.17
CA GLU A 658 -51.68 -10.85 24.19
C GLU A 658 -50.30 -11.40 23.77
N GLN A 659 -50.00 -11.25 22.49
CA GLN A 659 -48.63 -11.29 21.96
C GLN A 659 -48.06 -9.87 22.06
N ASP A 660 -47.01 -9.72 22.87
CA ASP A 660 -46.17 -8.52 22.92
C ASP A 660 -45.43 -8.36 21.59
N ALA A 661 -45.67 -7.23 20.92
CA ALA A 661 -44.82 -6.71 19.85
C ALA A 661 -43.85 -5.68 20.46
N PRO A 662 -42.57 -5.66 20.08
CA PRO A 662 -41.61 -4.67 20.57
C PRO A 662 -41.94 -3.28 20.02
N GLN A 663 -41.99 -2.30 20.92
CA GLN A 663 -42.19 -0.88 20.62
C GLN A 663 -40.94 -0.31 19.93
N GLU A 664 -41.15 0.41 18.83
CA GLU A 664 -40.16 1.31 18.24
C GLU A 664 -39.85 2.45 19.23
N GLU A 665 -38.58 2.60 19.62
CA GLU A 665 -38.10 3.78 20.33
C GLU A 665 -37.98 4.97 19.37
N GLU A 666 -38.93 5.90 19.45
CA GLU A 666 -38.78 7.24 18.87
C GLU A 666 -37.69 8.02 19.61
N ILE A 667 -36.60 8.35 18.92
CA ILE A 667 -35.56 9.26 19.41
C ILE A 667 -36.11 10.70 19.32
N PRO A 668 -36.14 11.49 20.42
CA PRO A 668 -36.62 12.87 20.36
C PRO A 668 -35.63 13.76 19.61
N VAL A 669 -36.10 14.44 18.57
CA VAL A 669 -35.36 15.54 17.93
C VAL A 669 -35.57 16.81 18.77
N GLU A 670 -34.56 17.23 19.54
CA GLU A 670 -34.56 18.53 20.19
C GLU A 670 -34.50 19.66 19.14
N THR A 671 -35.45 20.58 19.22
CA THR A 671 -35.43 21.81 18.42
C THR A 671 -34.72 22.93 19.20
N PRO A 672 -33.91 23.79 18.54
CA PRO A 672 -33.15 24.84 19.22
C PRO A 672 -34.07 25.82 19.99
N GLY A 673 -33.86 25.94 21.30
CA GLY A 673 -34.55 26.92 22.15
C GLY A 673 -33.92 28.32 22.09
N ASP A 674 -34.56 29.31 22.71
CA ASP A 674 -34.16 30.74 22.73
C ASP A 674 -32.75 31.01 23.32
N GLU A 675 -32.13 30.02 23.98
CA GLU A 675 -30.77 30.10 24.52
C GLU A 675 -29.70 29.47 23.60
N THR A 676 -30.07 29.02 22.39
CA THR A 676 -29.10 28.43 21.45
C THR A 676 -28.20 29.52 20.85
N PRO A 677 -26.86 29.45 21.01
CA PRO A 677 -25.96 30.47 20.49
C PRO A 677 -26.05 30.60 18.96
N ARG A 678 -26.45 31.77 18.44
CA ARG A 678 -26.43 32.03 16.99
C ARG A 678 -24.99 32.30 16.53
N PRO A 679 -24.54 31.74 15.40
CA PRO A 679 -23.26 32.07 14.81
C PRO A 679 -23.21 33.56 14.42
N GLN A 680 -22.07 34.21 14.64
CA GLN A 680 -21.87 35.62 14.30
C GLN A 680 -21.94 35.83 12.78
N SER A 681 -22.54 36.94 12.36
CA SER A 681 -22.63 37.36 10.96
C SER A 681 -21.25 37.59 10.34
N ARG A 682 -21.07 37.09 9.11
CA ARG A 682 -19.89 37.25 8.25
C ARG A 682 -19.53 38.74 8.08
N PRO A 683 -18.26 39.15 8.21
CA PRO A 683 -17.86 40.53 7.93
C PRO A 683 -18.10 40.91 6.45
N GLU A 684 -18.82 42.01 6.23
CA GLU A 684 -18.95 42.66 4.92
C GLU A 684 -17.68 43.47 4.60
N ASP A 685 -16.58 42.80 4.29
CA ASP A 685 -15.48 43.45 3.55
C ASP A 685 -14.59 42.42 2.85
N LEU A 686 -15.08 41.85 1.76
CA LEU A 686 -14.24 41.23 0.72
C LEU A 686 -14.89 41.46 -0.64
N SER A 687 -15.03 42.72 -1.01
CA SER A 687 -15.24 43.11 -2.40
C SER A 687 -14.53 44.44 -2.68
N LYS A 688 -13.18 44.38 -2.75
CA LYS A 688 -12.29 45.24 -3.54
C LYS A 688 -10.83 44.85 -3.25
N GLY A 689 -10.14 44.37 -4.27
CA GLY A 689 -8.72 44.01 -4.25
C GLY A 689 -8.38 43.11 -5.41
#